data_AF-A0A6L8NAX8-F1
#
_entry.id   AF-A0A6L8NAX8-F1
#
_cell.length_a   1.000
_cell.length_b   1.000
_cell.length_c   1.000
_cell.angle_alpha   90.00
_cell.angle_beta   90.00
_cell.angle_gamma   90.00
#
_symmetry.space_group_name_H-M   'P 1'
#
loop_
_entity.id
_entity.type
_entity.pdbx_description
1 polymer ?
#
loop_
_entity_poly.entity_id
_entity_poly.type
_entity_poly.pdbx_seq_one_letter_code
_entity_poly.pdbx_strand_id
1 'polypeptide(L)'
;MTMDEATTPGRPDGVPAEAGWDEEEPGWTLGATGERGKTGEWRCWRADGTFVETSTWVDGKMHGPQFRYHDDGSVASEGPWEDGKRTTMVLHRADAPSQETVMAELPESIRRLVQDFDEDGYFVRQRFYTADGSEVDLDGEPIPPLPAGVPEGAQHATRHRHWYFQRFKPGGEEPKVGLHRFWESDGRFKAAEYYDLEGKQLARINTTAGCQGNPLVEADLAGDERAVEECLALGLGSSPGAALHAASEGRSALALRLLSGDTGAPRGEFTDPRDEPERLEVVPDDAVWIAGLKSWAVGEVDPATGAALGTWRLWKDMSFSEARVEPIVVEFRDGRPARRREWVAWRHEWPSEEWTYGPDGMVLLYRKYDRGQLEKETEALPENDGAFVQRRFSKDGAVKVERTTRGEDLVSEVWFDEDGTRLAEVVPSEIVVDDEPVEWWRGLDASGAVIAEGAVLPGLRGGPVGRWKLYGVDGPDGTERAVTDFEGLEVRRSGDLGQFAHAVHAWRTMPVPEALAGVDDVEWSDYETFFGGSDAFPFLLKGLAVPDPLASGHALGTIWDTVLHQHTISEIAGPALRFVIALLEARPEEEDLLNFLLHVVTRDGSLGAAGDLKRLYAEAAGAEDPADFFGKNGVEPAYHEICTRLGAATPTWARLAAGGPGISREAQQTAFHLLAAAPGEAAAAALRDRLAAEAAPEGGERDRENLGDLLLCLGLAPGDETRALVEPFLGDEDPLLAFCAALTWVRIGGNPLPNALPLLTSAVGDTTGLDGYGAHWFAEGSASADALDVLSQLPPEHSQGCLDEMCALLDGANSFTAPSLARSLLDIVFPEEAYQDGAPLTADQRRVVLAVAAHAGDGSVINVDFNEVLRYNNLPCTAELLRALPEQE
;
A
#
# COMPACT_ATOMS: atom_id res chain seq x y z
N MET A 1 -41.95 -10.09 -18.11
CA MET A 1 -42.54 -11.38 -17.70
C MET A 1 -43.50 -11.04 -16.58
N THR A 2 -44.79 -11.30 -16.77
CA THR A 2 -45.89 -10.99 -15.83
C THR A 2 -45.67 -11.71 -14.50
N MET A 3 -45.77 -10.99 -13.37
CA MET A 3 -45.87 -11.60 -12.04
C MET A 3 -47.19 -12.36 -11.97
N ASP A 4 -47.14 -13.69 -11.91
CA ASP A 4 -48.30 -14.53 -11.63
C ASP A 4 -48.81 -14.21 -10.21
N GLU A 5 -50.12 -13.95 -10.08
CA GLU A 5 -50.81 -13.98 -8.79
C GLU A 5 -50.59 -15.35 -8.15
N ALA A 6 -49.89 -15.40 -7.01
CA ALA A 6 -49.69 -16.63 -6.26
C ALA A 6 -51.04 -17.17 -5.79
N THR A 7 -51.59 -18.13 -6.52
CA THR A 7 -52.81 -18.84 -6.11
C THR A 7 -52.53 -19.62 -4.83
N THR A 8 -53.24 -19.29 -3.74
CA THR A 8 -53.25 -20.08 -2.48
C THR A 8 -53.39 -21.57 -2.81
N PRO A 9 -52.47 -22.44 -2.37
CA PRO A 9 -52.57 -23.87 -2.66
C PRO A 9 -53.86 -24.46 -2.09
N GLY A 10 -54.40 -25.48 -2.76
CA GLY A 10 -55.55 -26.22 -2.25
C GLY A 10 -55.22 -26.84 -0.89
N ARG A 11 -56.08 -26.64 0.12
CA ARG A 11 -55.87 -27.15 1.49
C ARG A 11 -55.69 -28.67 1.49
N PRO A 12 -54.53 -29.20 1.94
CA PRO A 12 -54.28 -30.64 1.99
C PRO A 12 -55.11 -31.40 3.02
N ASP A 13 -55.29 -32.71 2.78
CA ASP A 13 -55.92 -33.63 3.72
C ASP A 13 -55.06 -33.78 4.98
N GLY A 14 -55.51 -33.23 6.12
CA GLY A 14 -54.78 -33.25 7.40
C GLY A 14 -54.66 -31.87 8.06
N VAL A 15 -54.87 -30.79 7.31
CA VAL A 15 -54.91 -29.41 7.83
C VAL A 15 -56.33 -29.07 8.30
N PRO A 16 -56.51 -28.54 9.54
CA PRO A 16 -57.82 -28.13 10.04
C PRO A 16 -58.54 -27.13 9.12
N ALA A 17 -59.87 -27.19 9.08
CA ALA A 17 -60.67 -26.30 8.23
C ALA A 17 -60.54 -24.83 8.62
N GLU A 18 -60.22 -24.57 9.88
CA GLU A 18 -60.03 -23.27 10.51
C GLU A 18 -58.63 -22.69 10.27
N ALA A 19 -57.67 -23.46 9.76
CA ALA A 19 -56.32 -22.98 9.50
C ALA A 19 -56.29 -22.01 8.31
N GLY A 20 -55.61 -20.88 8.48
CA GLY A 20 -55.36 -19.89 7.44
C GLY A 20 -54.07 -20.20 6.67
N TRP A 21 -54.00 -19.78 5.41
CA TRP A 21 -52.73 -19.78 4.66
C TRP A 21 -51.95 -18.51 4.99
N ASP A 22 -50.66 -18.66 5.28
CA ASP A 22 -49.72 -17.57 5.45
C ASP A 22 -48.93 -17.38 4.15
N GLU A 23 -49.08 -16.21 3.51
CA GLU A 23 -48.42 -15.90 2.24
C GLU A 23 -46.98 -15.42 2.43
N GLU A 24 -46.64 -14.88 3.60
CA GLU A 24 -45.29 -14.39 3.92
C GLU A 24 -44.37 -15.56 4.26
N GLU A 25 -44.87 -16.55 4.98
CA GLU A 25 -44.21 -17.83 5.22
C GLU A 25 -45.09 -18.98 4.70
N PRO A 26 -44.93 -19.41 3.42
CA PRO A 26 -45.81 -20.36 2.75
C PRO A 26 -46.16 -21.62 3.57
N GLY A 27 -47.31 -21.59 4.23
CA GLY A 27 -47.74 -22.62 5.16
C GLY A 27 -49.15 -22.38 5.70
N TRP A 28 -49.72 -23.39 6.35
CA TRP A 28 -51.00 -23.27 7.04
C TRP A 28 -50.78 -22.99 8.52
N THR A 29 -51.51 -22.05 9.10
CA THR A 29 -51.40 -21.68 10.51
C THR A 29 -52.76 -21.65 11.20
N LEU A 30 -52.80 -22.03 12.47
CA LEU A 30 -54.00 -21.99 13.30
C LEU A 30 -53.65 -21.51 14.71
N GLY A 31 -54.33 -20.46 15.15
CA GLY A 31 -54.21 -19.94 16.52
C GLY A 31 -55.12 -18.74 16.71
N ALA A 32 -55.17 -18.23 17.95
CA ALA A 32 -55.97 -17.05 18.28
C ALA A 32 -55.15 -15.76 18.13
N THR A 33 -55.80 -14.69 17.66
CA THR A 33 -55.22 -13.34 17.56
C THR A 33 -56.03 -12.39 18.44
N GLY A 34 -55.37 -11.77 19.42
CA GLY A 34 -55.93 -10.71 20.26
C GLY A 34 -55.65 -9.31 19.69
N GLU A 35 -56.04 -8.26 20.43
CA GLU A 35 -55.84 -6.84 20.02
C GLU A 35 -54.36 -6.49 19.78
N ARG A 36 -53.43 -7.21 20.42
CA ARG A 36 -51.98 -6.99 20.35
C ARG A 36 -51.24 -8.01 19.50
N GLY A 37 -51.94 -8.89 18.78
CA GLY A 37 -51.34 -9.92 17.92
C GLY A 37 -51.61 -11.35 18.40
N LYS A 38 -50.77 -12.30 17.97
CA LYS A 38 -50.89 -13.73 18.29
C LYS A 38 -50.97 -13.97 19.80
N THR A 39 -51.90 -14.83 20.24
CA THR A 39 -52.05 -15.23 21.65
C THR A 39 -52.43 -16.71 21.77
N GLY A 40 -51.99 -17.35 22.85
CA GLY A 40 -52.24 -18.76 23.11
C GLY A 40 -51.39 -19.69 22.25
N GLU A 41 -51.83 -20.94 22.11
CA GLU A 41 -51.15 -21.95 21.30
C GLU A 41 -51.41 -21.69 19.81
N TRP A 42 -50.34 -21.75 19.03
CA TRP A 42 -50.32 -21.70 17.58
C TRP A 42 -49.77 -22.99 17.02
N ARG A 43 -50.31 -23.38 15.87
CA ARG A 43 -49.95 -24.60 15.14
C ARG A 43 -49.68 -24.28 13.69
N CYS A 44 -48.63 -24.87 13.13
CA CYS A 44 -48.22 -24.64 11.74
C CYS A 44 -48.06 -25.96 10.97
N TRP A 45 -48.44 -25.96 9.70
CA TRP A 45 -48.26 -27.05 8.73
C TRP A 45 -47.62 -26.52 7.44
N ARG A 46 -46.86 -27.36 6.73
CA ARG A 46 -46.30 -27.01 5.41
C ARG A 46 -47.38 -26.94 4.34
N ALA A 47 -47.01 -26.46 3.15
CA ALA A 47 -47.88 -26.42 1.98
C ALA A 47 -48.51 -27.77 1.60
N ASP A 48 -47.82 -28.88 1.88
CA ASP A 48 -48.29 -30.25 1.64
C ASP A 48 -49.15 -30.83 2.78
N GLY A 49 -49.33 -30.10 3.87
CA GLY A 49 -50.14 -30.50 5.02
C GLY A 49 -49.38 -31.21 6.14
N THR A 50 -48.07 -31.38 6.01
CA THR A 50 -47.21 -31.95 7.07
C THR A 50 -47.20 -31.02 8.28
N PHE A 51 -47.45 -31.56 9.48
CA PHE A 51 -47.43 -30.79 10.73
C PHE A 51 -46.00 -30.47 11.14
N VAL A 52 -45.72 -29.18 11.40
CA VAL A 52 -44.34 -28.72 11.60
C VAL A 52 -44.11 -28.16 12.99
N GLU A 53 -45.05 -27.41 13.55
CA GLU A 53 -44.74 -26.62 14.74
C GLU A 53 -45.93 -26.46 15.69
N THR A 54 -45.63 -26.44 16.99
CA THR A 54 -46.44 -25.81 18.03
C THR A 54 -45.64 -24.70 18.72
N SER A 55 -46.26 -23.54 18.93
CA SER A 55 -45.64 -22.43 19.67
C SER A 55 -46.67 -21.70 20.53
N THR A 56 -46.23 -21.15 21.66
CA THR A 56 -47.10 -20.37 22.56
C THR A 56 -46.79 -18.88 22.43
N TRP A 57 -47.83 -18.05 22.36
CA TRP A 57 -47.71 -16.61 22.11
C TRP A 57 -48.47 -15.78 23.16
N VAL A 58 -47.91 -14.62 23.52
CA VAL A 58 -48.53 -13.61 24.39
C VAL A 58 -48.27 -12.24 23.77
N ASP A 59 -49.35 -11.47 23.52
CA ASP A 59 -49.28 -10.11 22.93
C ASP A 59 -48.37 -10.02 21.68
N GLY A 60 -48.48 -11.00 20.78
CA GLY A 60 -47.71 -11.01 19.53
C GLY A 60 -46.25 -11.47 19.65
N LYS A 61 -45.78 -11.83 20.85
CA LYS A 61 -44.43 -12.38 21.08
C LYS A 61 -44.50 -13.83 21.52
N MET A 62 -43.52 -14.64 21.11
CA MET A 62 -43.46 -16.04 21.55
C MET A 62 -43.10 -16.10 23.04
N HIS A 63 -43.84 -16.89 23.81
CA HIS A 63 -43.70 -16.99 25.26
C HIS A 63 -44.19 -18.36 25.73
N GLY A 64 -43.32 -19.16 26.32
CA GLY A 64 -43.56 -20.56 26.66
C GLY A 64 -42.83 -21.54 25.73
N PRO A 65 -43.22 -22.82 25.72
CA PRO A 65 -42.53 -23.83 24.92
C PRO A 65 -42.85 -23.68 23.43
N GLN A 66 -41.83 -23.96 22.61
CA GLN A 66 -41.93 -24.19 21.17
C GLN A 66 -41.46 -25.63 20.89
N PHE A 67 -42.17 -26.32 19.99
CA PHE A 67 -41.77 -27.61 19.44
C PHE A 67 -41.90 -27.59 17.93
N ARG A 68 -40.88 -28.09 17.24
CA ARG A 68 -40.87 -28.32 15.80
C ARG A 68 -40.65 -29.82 15.53
N TYR A 69 -41.23 -30.36 14.47
CA TYR A 69 -41.27 -31.79 14.20
C TYR A 69 -40.62 -32.16 12.86
N HIS A 70 -40.01 -33.34 12.83
CA HIS A 70 -39.60 -34.05 11.63
C HIS A 70 -40.81 -34.58 10.87
N ASP A 71 -40.61 -34.98 9.62
CA ASP A 71 -41.68 -35.49 8.74
C ASP A 71 -42.32 -36.79 9.27
N ASP A 72 -41.60 -37.53 10.12
CA ASP A 72 -42.10 -38.72 10.81
C ASP A 72 -42.86 -38.43 12.12
N GLY A 73 -42.96 -37.14 12.50
CA GLY A 73 -43.62 -36.67 13.71
C GLY A 73 -42.77 -36.70 14.98
N SER A 74 -41.51 -37.14 14.91
CA SER A 74 -40.56 -36.99 16.02
C SER A 74 -40.14 -35.52 16.20
N VAL A 75 -39.74 -35.12 17.40
CA VAL A 75 -39.35 -33.73 17.69
C VAL A 75 -38.02 -33.44 16.99
N ALA A 76 -38.00 -32.42 16.14
CA ALA A 76 -36.82 -31.91 15.46
C ALA A 76 -36.12 -30.84 16.29
N SER A 77 -36.89 -29.95 16.92
CA SER A 77 -36.35 -28.98 17.87
C SER A 77 -37.37 -28.58 18.94
N GLU A 78 -36.88 -28.21 20.12
CA GLU A 78 -37.69 -27.73 21.22
C GLU A 78 -36.96 -26.69 22.08
N GLY A 79 -37.70 -25.76 22.67
CA GLY A 79 -37.08 -24.76 23.54
C GLY A 79 -38.07 -23.78 24.17
N PRO A 80 -37.77 -23.25 25.37
CA PRO A 80 -38.55 -22.18 25.97
C PRO A 80 -38.24 -20.81 25.34
N TRP A 81 -39.30 -20.01 25.22
CA TRP A 81 -39.25 -18.60 24.89
C TRP A 81 -39.77 -17.75 26.05
N GLU A 82 -39.15 -16.60 26.25
CA GLU A 82 -39.58 -15.60 27.22
C GLU A 82 -39.58 -14.21 26.54
N ASP A 83 -40.78 -13.65 26.36
CA ASP A 83 -40.99 -12.32 25.77
C ASP A 83 -40.32 -12.14 24.38
N GLY A 84 -40.38 -13.19 23.55
CA GLY A 84 -39.76 -13.19 22.22
C GLY A 84 -38.25 -13.47 22.20
N LYS A 85 -37.64 -13.80 23.34
CA LYS A 85 -36.24 -14.25 23.42
C LYS A 85 -36.16 -15.74 23.73
N ARG A 86 -35.22 -16.45 23.10
CA ARG A 86 -34.92 -17.86 23.42
C ARG A 86 -34.02 -17.91 24.65
N THR A 87 -34.15 -18.95 25.46
CA THR A 87 -33.19 -19.27 26.54
C THR A 87 -32.35 -20.49 26.19
N THR A 88 -33.01 -21.53 25.67
CA THR A 88 -32.35 -22.76 25.23
C THR A 88 -33.08 -23.30 24.00
N MET A 89 -32.36 -23.87 23.05
CA MET A 89 -32.91 -24.63 21.93
C MET A 89 -32.23 -25.99 21.89
N VAL A 90 -33.02 -27.06 21.90
CA VAL A 90 -32.55 -28.43 21.74
C VAL A 90 -32.94 -28.88 20.34
N LEU A 91 -31.99 -29.38 19.56
CA LEU A 91 -32.19 -29.96 18.25
C LEU A 91 -31.89 -31.45 18.30
N HIS A 92 -32.69 -32.25 17.60
CA HIS A 92 -32.58 -33.69 17.54
C HIS A 92 -32.36 -34.15 16.10
N ARG A 93 -31.56 -35.20 15.93
CA ARG A 93 -31.35 -35.83 14.62
C ARG A 93 -32.41 -36.92 14.38
N ALA A 94 -33.07 -36.86 13.23
CA ALA A 94 -33.94 -37.91 12.71
C ALA A 94 -33.17 -39.19 12.30
N ASP A 95 -33.82 -40.34 12.41
CA ASP A 95 -33.27 -41.61 11.89
C ASP A 95 -33.51 -41.78 10.38
N ALA A 96 -34.51 -41.09 9.83
CA ALA A 96 -34.83 -41.05 8.41
C ALA A 96 -34.53 -39.67 7.82
N PRO A 97 -34.35 -39.56 6.49
CA PRO A 97 -34.29 -38.25 5.83
C PRO A 97 -35.50 -37.39 6.20
N SER A 98 -35.23 -36.15 6.55
CA SER A 98 -36.23 -35.18 7.01
C SER A 98 -35.95 -33.83 6.36
N GLN A 99 -36.99 -33.05 6.11
CA GLN A 99 -36.86 -31.66 5.63
C GLN A 99 -36.22 -30.72 6.66
N GLU A 100 -36.16 -31.10 7.93
CA GLU A 100 -35.36 -30.42 8.95
C GLU A 100 -33.90 -30.88 8.86
N THR A 101 -33.05 -30.08 8.20
CA THR A 101 -31.69 -30.49 7.79
C THR A 101 -30.57 -29.98 8.70
N VAL A 102 -30.85 -29.12 9.70
CA VAL A 102 -29.81 -28.49 10.54
C VAL A 102 -28.88 -29.51 11.20
N MET A 103 -29.43 -30.61 11.72
CA MET A 103 -28.62 -31.69 12.29
C MET A 103 -27.93 -32.56 11.23
N ALA A 104 -28.39 -32.57 9.97
CA ALA A 104 -27.86 -33.42 8.92
C ALA A 104 -26.42 -33.05 8.50
N GLU A 105 -26.04 -31.77 8.67
CA GLU A 105 -24.71 -31.25 8.33
C GLU A 105 -23.63 -31.60 9.35
N LEU A 106 -24.04 -32.03 10.56
CA LEU A 106 -23.13 -32.49 11.61
C LEU A 106 -22.74 -33.97 11.41
N PRO A 107 -21.62 -34.44 11.99
CA PRO A 107 -21.27 -35.85 12.06
C PRO A 107 -22.41 -36.74 12.57
N GLU A 108 -22.62 -37.91 11.96
CA GLU A 108 -23.71 -38.84 12.28
C GLU A 108 -23.71 -39.29 13.75
N SER A 109 -22.54 -39.32 14.39
CA SER A 109 -22.36 -39.59 15.81
C SER A 109 -23.13 -38.62 16.71
N ILE A 110 -23.31 -37.37 16.28
CA ILE A 110 -24.03 -36.32 17.00
C ILE A 110 -25.53 -36.53 16.78
N ARG A 111 -26.26 -36.81 17.87
CA ARG A 111 -27.70 -37.07 17.85
C ARG A 111 -28.53 -35.96 18.46
N ARG A 112 -27.92 -35.10 19.28
CA ARG A 112 -28.59 -33.97 19.94
C ARG A 112 -27.65 -32.78 20.06
N LEU A 113 -28.16 -31.59 19.74
CA LEU A 113 -27.47 -30.31 19.88
C LEU A 113 -28.27 -29.46 20.87
N VAL A 114 -27.59 -28.79 21.80
CA VAL A 114 -28.20 -27.82 22.72
C VAL A 114 -27.53 -26.48 22.51
N GLN A 115 -28.32 -25.47 22.17
CA GLN A 115 -27.89 -24.07 22.04
C GLN A 115 -28.43 -23.27 23.21
N ASP A 116 -27.57 -22.54 23.90
CA ASP A 116 -27.92 -21.68 25.01
C ASP A 116 -27.80 -20.21 24.62
N PHE A 117 -28.74 -19.41 25.14
CA PHE A 117 -28.85 -17.98 24.91
C PHE A 117 -28.84 -17.26 26.26
N ASP A 118 -28.29 -16.05 26.29
CA ASP A 118 -28.34 -15.20 27.49
C ASP A 118 -29.67 -14.45 27.64
N GLU A 119 -29.81 -13.66 28.71
CA GLU A 119 -31.02 -12.88 29.03
C GLU A 119 -31.40 -11.83 27.97
N ASP A 120 -30.45 -11.47 27.12
CA ASP A 120 -30.65 -10.57 26.00
C ASP A 120 -31.04 -11.32 24.71
N GLY A 121 -31.01 -12.66 24.72
CA GLY A 121 -31.29 -13.53 23.59
C GLY A 121 -30.09 -13.78 22.68
N TYR A 122 -28.87 -13.39 23.10
CA TYR A 122 -27.66 -13.65 22.32
C TYR A 122 -27.20 -15.08 22.52
N PHE A 123 -26.76 -15.72 21.44
CA PHE A 123 -26.21 -17.06 21.48
C PHE A 123 -24.85 -17.05 22.20
N VAL A 124 -24.68 -17.92 23.20
CA VAL A 124 -23.47 -17.97 24.04
C VAL A 124 -22.77 -19.33 24.05
N ARG A 125 -23.49 -20.42 23.75
CA ARG A 125 -22.91 -21.77 23.82
C ARG A 125 -23.68 -22.77 22.97
N GLN A 126 -22.96 -23.71 22.36
CA GLN A 126 -23.51 -24.95 21.81
C GLN A 126 -22.87 -26.18 22.47
N ARG A 127 -23.65 -27.25 22.61
CA ARG A 127 -23.23 -28.53 23.19
C ARG A 127 -23.75 -29.67 22.34
N PHE A 128 -22.88 -30.59 21.94
CA PHE A 128 -23.23 -31.71 21.08
C PHE A 128 -23.20 -33.01 21.87
N TYR A 129 -24.16 -33.89 21.61
CA TYR A 129 -24.33 -35.13 22.34
C TYR A 129 -24.51 -36.31 21.40
N THR A 130 -23.83 -37.40 21.72
CA THR A 130 -23.99 -38.72 21.08
C THR A 130 -25.25 -39.42 21.54
N ALA A 131 -25.60 -40.53 20.86
CA ALA A 131 -26.78 -41.35 21.19
C ALA A 131 -26.80 -41.89 22.64
N ASP A 132 -25.63 -42.13 23.22
CA ASP A 132 -25.45 -42.62 24.59
C ASP A 132 -25.47 -41.49 25.65
N GLY A 133 -25.59 -40.23 25.21
CA GLY A 133 -25.64 -39.06 26.07
C GLY A 133 -24.27 -38.44 26.40
N SER A 134 -23.17 -38.96 25.84
CA SER A 134 -21.84 -38.36 26.02
C SER A 134 -21.74 -37.01 25.30
N GLU A 135 -21.11 -36.01 25.94
CA GLU A 135 -20.85 -34.71 25.31
C GLU A 135 -19.59 -34.79 24.42
N VAL A 136 -19.71 -34.28 23.20
CA VAL A 136 -18.68 -34.27 22.17
C VAL A 136 -18.57 -32.86 21.58
N ASP A 137 -17.48 -32.57 20.86
CA ASP A 137 -17.35 -31.32 20.14
C ASP A 137 -18.10 -31.34 18.78
N LEU A 138 -17.93 -30.28 17.98
CA LEU A 138 -18.55 -30.14 16.66
C LEU A 138 -18.15 -31.26 15.68
N ASP A 139 -16.94 -31.81 15.82
CA ASP A 139 -16.42 -32.90 15.00
C ASP A 139 -16.89 -34.28 15.50
N GLY A 140 -17.63 -34.33 16.62
CA GLY A 140 -18.11 -35.55 17.24
C GLY A 140 -17.04 -36.26 18.09
N GLU A 141 -15.96 -35.57 18.42
CA GLU A 141 -14.85 -36.09 19.21
C GLU A 141 -15.04 -35.84 20.71
N PRO A 142 -14.52 -36.70 21.60
CA PRO A 142 -14.63 -36.51 23.04
C PRO A 142 -13.97 -35.20 23.51
N ILE A 143 -14.71 -34.40 24.28
CA ILE A 143 -14.20 -33.17 24.87
C ILE A 143 -13.25 -33.51 26.04
N PRO A 144 -12.04 -32.92 26.11
CA PRO A 144 -11.15 -33.11 27.25
C PRO A 144 -11.76 -32.51 28.54
N PRO A 145 -11.32 -32.95 29.74
CA PRO A 145 -11.75 -32.34 31.00
C PRO A 145 -11.48 -30.83 31.02
N LEU A 146 -12.46 -30.05 31.48
CA LEU A 146 -12.33 -28.59 31.60
C LEU A 146 -11.15 -28.22 32.52
N PRO A 147 -10.12 -27.52 32.01
CA PRO A 147 -8.97 -27.12 32.82
C PRO A 147 -9.34 -26.13 33.91
N ALA A 148 -8.53 -26.09 34.98
CA ALA A 148 -8.68 -25.07 36.02
C ALA A 148 -8.43 -23.66 35.43
N GLY A 149 -9.33 -22.72 35.71
CA GLY A 149 -9.24 -21.33 35.22
C GLY A 149 -10.00 -21.06 33.92
N VAL A 150 -10.49 -22.10 33.22
CA VAL A 150 -11.42 -21.94 32.09
C VAL A 150 -12.86 -21.89 32.63
N PRO A 151 -13.70 -20.92 32.21
CA PRO A 151 -15.09 -20.84 32.67
C PRO A 151 -15.92 -22.07 32.26
N GLU A 152 -16.87 -22.48 33.11
CA GLU A 152 -17.77 -23.63 32.85
C GLU A 152 -18.57 -23.52 31.54
N GLY A 153 -18.82 -22.28 31.07
CA GLY A 153 -19.49 -22.00 29.82
C GLY A 153 -18.61 -22.09 28.56
N ALA A 154 -17.30 -22.29 28.68
CA ALA A 154 -16.41 -22.37 27.54
C ALA A 154 -16.59 -23.67 26.74
N GLN A 155 -16.31 -23.59 25.45
CA GLN A 155 -16.41 -24.67 24.47
C GLN A 155 -15.01 -25.09 24.02
N HIS A 156 -14.79 -26.36 23.71
CA HIS A 156 -13.51 -26.85 23.19
C HIS A 156 -13.58 -27.05 21.68
N ALA A 157 -12.57 -26.59 20.94
CA ALA A 157 -12.38 -26.91 19.54
C ALA A 157 -11.21 -27.90 19.39
N THR A 158 -11.48 -29.20 19.23
CA THR A 158 -10.41 -30.23 19.23
C THR A 158 -9.46 -30.08 18.06
N ARG A 159 -9.98 -29.77 16.87
CA ARG A 159 -9.15 -29.49 15.68
C ARG A 159 -8.18 -28.32 15.87
N HIS A 160 -8.57 -27.31 16.65
CA HIS A 160 -7.80 -26.09 16.89
C HIS A 160 -7.10 -26.07 18.26
N ARG A 161 -7.26 -27.14 19.06
CA ARG A 161 -6.63 -27.37 20.36
C ARG A 161 -6.73 -26.17 21.31
N HIS A 162 -7.93 -25.61 21.45
CA HIS A 162 -8.18 -24.50 22.37
C HIS A 162 -9.61 -24.52 22.93
N TRP A 163 -9.79 -23.85 24.06
CA TRP A 163 -11.09 -23.49 24.62
C TRP A 163 -11.48 -22.08 24.22
N TYR A 164 -12.77 -21.80 24.06
CA TYR A 164 -13.28 -20.48 23.70
C TYR A 164 -14.62 -20.17 24.38
N PHE A 165 -14.87 -18.88 24.62
CA PHE A 165 -16.15 -18.34 25.08
C PHE A 165 -16.48 -17.13 24.21
N GLN A 166 -17.64 -17.16 23.57
CA GLN A 166 -18.01 -16.20 22.52
C GLN A 166 -19.50 -15.84 22.62
N ARG A 167 -19.90 -14.69 22.05
CA ARG A 167 -21.28 -14.21 22.07
C ARG A 167 -21.67 -13.71 20.67
N PHE A 168 -22.82 -14.14 20.18
CA PHE A 168 -23.29 -13.83 18.83
C PHE A 168 -24.71 -13.31 18.87
N LYS A 169 -25.07 -12.42 17.93
CA LYS A 169 -26.47 -12.04 17.73
C LYS A 169 -27.36 -13.27 17.48
N PRO A 170 -28.67 -13.17 17.76
CA PRO A 170 -29.62 -14.22 17.40
C PRO A 170 -29.47 -14.59 15.92
N GLY A 171 -29.23 -15.87 15.61
CA GLY A 171 -28.93 -16.33 14.24
C GLY A 171 -27.69 -17.23 14.13
N GLY A 172 -26.80 -17.19 15.13
CA GLY A 172 -25.83 -18.27 15.40
C GLY A 172 -24.45 -18.16 14.76
N GLU A 173 -24.24 -17.31 13.76
CA GLU A 173 -22.93 -17.26 13.07
C GLU A 173 -22.36 -15.84 12.94
N GLU A 174 -23.19 -14.81 12.70
CA GLU A 174 -22.76 -13.40 12.66
C GLU A 174 -23.92 -12.44 12.98
N PRO A 175 -23.64 -11.21 13.46
CA PRO A 175 -22.34 -10.69 13.90
C PRO A 175 -21.94 -11.15 15.31
N LYS A 176 -20.62 -11.28 15.53
CA LYS A 176 -19.97 -11.40 16.84
C LYS A 176 -20.22 -10.14 17.67
N VAL A 177 -20.38 -10.26 18.98
CA VAL A 177 -20.60 -9.09 19.84
C VAL A 177 -19.94 -9.26 21.20
N GLY A 178 -19.54 -8.15 21.83
CA GLY A 178 -18.98 -8.16 23.18
C GLY A 178 -17.63 -8.86 23.27
N LEU A 179 -17.32 -9.37 24.47
CA LEU A 179 -16.02 -9.98 24.77
C LEU A 179 -15.94 -11.46 24.40
N HIS A 180 -15.00 -11.78 23.53
CA HIS A 180 -14.63 -13.14 23.13
C HIS A 180 -13.30 -13.51 23.80
N ARG A 181 -13.19 -14.74 24.32
CA ARG A 181 -12.04 -15.20 25.10
C ARG A 181 -11.60 -16.58 24.65
N PHE A 182 -10.29 -16.81 24.67
CA PHE A 182 -9.67 -18.04 24.18
C PHE A 182 -8.58 -18.51 25.15
N TRP A 183 -8.46 -19.82 25.34
CA TRP A 183 -7.46 -20.48 26.18
C TRP A 183 -6.86 -21.68 25.44
N GLU A 184 -5.60 -21.99 25.66
CA GLU A 184 -5.01 -23.24 25.16
C GLU A 184 -5.68 -24.46 25.79
N SER A 185 -5.52 -25.67 25.20
CA SER A 185 -6.11 -26.90 25.74
C SER A 185 -5.73 -27.20 27.20
N ASP A 186 -4.62 -26.66 27.70
CA ASP A 186 -4.16 -26.80 29.09
C ASP A 186 -4.76 -25.77 30.07
N GLY A 187 -5.56 -24.82 29.58
CA GLY A 187 -6.22 -23.78 30.37
C GLY A 187 -5.48 -22.44 30.44
N ARG A 188 -4.28 -22.32 29.86
CA ARG A 188 -3.58 -21.02 29.80
C ARG A 188 -4.31 -20.05 28.89
N PHE A 189 -4.41 -18.78 29.29
CA PHE A 189 -5.00 -17.74 28.46
C PHE A 189 -4.25 -17.58 27.14
N LYS A 190 -5.01 -17.41 26.05
CA LYS A 190 -4.50 -17.29 24.68
C LYS A 190 -4.85 -15.94 24.05
N ALA A 191 -6.10 -15.51 24.16
CA ALA A 191 -6.53 -14.25 23.56
C ALA A 191 -7.83 -13.70 24.16
N ALA A 192 -8.02 -12.39 24.01
CA ALA A 192 -9.27 -11.68 24.25
C ALA A 192 -9.54 -10.70 23.11
N GLU A 193 -10.79 -10.66 22.64
CA GLU A 193 -11.22 -9.85 21.50
C GLU A 193 -12.53 -9.16 21.86
N TYR A 194 -12.65 -7.87 21.58
CA TYR A 194 -13.88 -7.11 21.84
C TYR A 194 -14.51 -6.63 20.53
N TYR A 195 -15.81 -6.91 20.38
CA TYR A 195 -16.61 -6.58 19.21
C TYR A 195 -17.76 -5.64 19.60
N ASP A 196 -18.06 -4.66 18.75
CA ASP A 196 -19.25 -3.82 18.93
C ASP A 196 -20.55 -4.54 18.51
N LEU A 197 -21.68 -3.84 18.58
CA LEU A 197 -22.98 -4.40 18.19
C LEU A 197 -23.11 -4.58 16.68
N GLU A 198 -22.24 -4.03 15.85
CA GLU A 198 -22.27 -4.22 14.39
C GLU A 198 -21.37 -5.39 13.94
N GLY A 199 -20.57 -5.94 14.85
CA GLY A 199 -19.63 -7.02 14.56
C GLY A 199 -18.23 -6.55 14.23
N LYS A 200 -17.93 -5.26 14.41
CA LYS A 200 -16.59 -4.73 14.20
C LYS A 200 -15.71 -5.03 15.39
N GLN A 201 -14.54 -5.61 15.13
CA GLN A 201 -13.52 -5.84 16.15
C GLN A 201 -12.84 -4.51 16.52
N LEU A 202 -13.02 -4.07 17.76
CA LEU A 202 -12.42 -2.83 18.27
C LEU A 202 -11.08 -3.06 18.96
N ALA A 203 -10.90 -4.21 19.61
CA ALA A 203 -9.62 -4.56 20.24
C ALA A 203 -9.35 -6.07 20.24
N ARG A 204 -8.05 -6.40 20.31
CA ARG A 204 -7.51 -7.75 20.36
C ARG A 204 -6.22 -7.81 21.17
N ILE A 205 -6.17 -8.76 22.10
CA ILE A 205 -4.95 -9.17 22.79
C ILE A 205 -4.74 -10.65 22.49
N ASN A 206 -3.55 -11.01 22.04
CA ASN A 206 -3.21 -12.39 21.69
C ASN A 206 -1.75 -12.67 22.10
N THR A 207 -1.50 -13.84 22.67
CA THR A 207 -0.17 -14.24 23.17
C THR A 207 0.79 -14.71 22.07
N THR A 208 0.28 -15.02 20.87
CA THR A 208 1.05 -15.60 19.75
C THR A 208 0.92 -14.81 18.45
N ALA A 209 -0.08 -13.93 18.36
CA ALA A 209 -0.30 -13.01 17.25
C ALA A 209 -0.32 -11.56 17.78
N GLY A 210 -0.12 -10.57 16.90
CA GLY A 210 -0.05 -9.16 17.31
C GLY A 210 -1.27 -8.69 18.12
N CYS A 211 -1.04 -7.68 18.97
CA CYS A 211 -2.08 -7.02 19.77
C CYS A 211 -2.50 -5.67 19.15
N GLN A 212 -3.78 -5.31 19.30
CA GLN A 212 -4.39 -4.05 18.86
C GLN A 212 -5.38 -3.53 19.91
N GLY A 213 -5.23 -2.26 20.31
CA GLY A 213 -6.15 -1.61 21.26
C GLY A 213 -6.16 -2.24 22.67
N ASN A 214 -7.21 -1.98 23.44
CA ASN A 214 -7.40 -2.55 24.78
C ASN A 214 -8.88 -2.94 25.01
N PRO A 215 -9.21 -4.25 25.06
CA PRO A 215 -10.60 -4.71 25.26
C PRO A 215 -11.31 -4.11 26.47
N LEU A 216 -10.58 -3.83 27.56
CA LEU A 216 -11.14 -3.23 28.77
C LEU A 216 -11.63 -1.79 28.51
N VAL A 217 -10.84 -1.00 27.78
CA VAL A 217 -11.17 0.39 27.46
C VAL A 217 -12.28 0.44 26.42
N GLU A 218 -12.25 -0.44 25.41
CA GLU A 218 -13.30 -0.53 24.40
C GLU A 218 -14.66 -0.95 24.99
N ALA A 219 -14.67 -1.89 25.92
CA ALA A 219 -15.87 -2.29 26.64
C ALA A 219 -16.49 -1.13 27.43
N ASP A 220 -15.67 -0.34 28.14
CA ASP A 220 -16.12 0.83 28.89
C ASP A 220 -16.59 1.96 27.96
N LEU A 221 -15.89 2.20 26.83
CA LEU A 221 -16.35 3.17 25.81
C LEU A 221 -17.75 2.81 25.28
N ALA A 222 -18.04 1.51 25.13
CA ALA A 222 -19.31 0.98 24.65
C ALA A 222 -20.40 0.88 25.75
N GLY A 223 -20.05 1.06 27.03
CA GLY A 223 -20.96 0.86 28.16
C GLY A 223 -21.29 -0.61 28.45
N ASP A 224 -20.46 -1.56 28.01
CA ASP A 224 -20.62 -2.99 28.27
C ASP A 224 -20.01 -3.36 29.63
N GLU A 225 -20.76 -3.09 30.71
CA GLU A 225 -20.32 -3.36 32.09
C GLU A 225 -19.94 -4.84 32.30
N ARG A 226 -20.62 -5.77 31.63
CA ARG A 226 -20.29 -7.20 31.71
C ARG A 226 -18.90 -7.49 31.14
N ALA A 227 -18.60 -6.99 29.94
CA ALA A 227 -17.28 -7.13 29.35
C ALA A 227 -16.18 -6.42 30.15
N VAL A 228 -16.50 -5.30 30.80
CA VAL A 228 -15.58 -4.62 31.75
C VAL A 228 -15.23 -5.54 32.92
N GLU A 229 -16.22 -6.12 33.60
CA GLU A 229 -15.98 -7.05 34.71
C GLU A 229 -15.18 -8.28 34.26
N GLU A 230 -15.50 -8.85 33.10
CA GLU A 230 -14.79 -10.00 32.55
C GLU A 230 -13.33 -9.66 32.18
N CYS A 231 -13.07 -8.48 31.61
CA CYS A 231 -11.72 -7.98 31.33
C CYS A 231 -10.91 -7.74 32.62
N LEU A 232 -11.54 -7.20 33.67
CA LEU A 232 -10.90 -7.00 34.96
C LEU A 232 -10.56 -8.33 35.64
N ALA A 233 -11.46 -9.31 35.58
CA ALA A 233 -11.23 -10.66 36.09
C ALA A 233 -10.11 -11.39 35.33
N LEU A 234 -9.93 -11.09 34.04
CA LEU A 234 -8.77 -11.55 33.27
C LEU A 234 -7.46 -10.89 33.70
N GLY A 235 -7.48 -9.73 34.37
CA GLY A 235 -6.28 -9.01 34.80
C GLY A 235 -5.85 -7.87 33.88
N LEU A 236 -6.64 -7.49 32.87
CA LEU A 236 -6.31 -6.39 31.94
C LEU A 236 -6.24 -5.00 32.61
N GLY A 237 -6.81 -4.85 33.80
CA GLY A 237 -6.72 -3.62 34.61
C GLY A 237 -5.49 -3.57 35.53
N SER A 238 -4.65 -4.61 35.56
CA SER A 238 -3.58 -4.74 36.55
C SER A 238 -2.24 -4.14 36.14
N SER A 239 -2.07 -3.78 34.86
CA SER A 239 -0.82 -3.18 34.38
C SER A 239 -0.64 -1.77 34.93
N PRO A 240 0.61 -1.33 35.20
CA PRO A 240 0.87 0.03 35.70
C PRO A 240 0.29 1.14 34.80
N GLY A 241 0.23 0.90 33.49
CA GLY A 241 -0.33 1.84 32.51
C GLY A 241 -1.85 1.76 32.30
N ALA A 242 -2.58 0.86 32.96
CA ALA A 242 -4.01 0.65 32.70
C ALA A 242 -4.86 1.88 33.07
N ALA A 243 -4.62 2.47 34.24
CA ALA A 243 -5.31 3.68 34.68
C ALA A 243 -4.97 4.89 33.79
N LEU A 244 -3.72 4.99 33.34
CA LEU A 244 -3.29 6.04 32.41
C LEU A 244 -4.01 5.90 31.06
N HIS A 245 -4.15 4.68 30.53
CA HIS A 245 -4.89 4.44 29.30
C HIS A 245 -6.38 4.85 29.44
N ALA A 246 -7.04 4.42 30.51
CA ALA A 246 -8.43 4.80 30.75
C ALA A 246 -8.58 6.32 30.84
N ALA A 247 -7.68 7.00 31.56
CA ALA A 247 -7.72 8.45 31.69
C ALA A 247 -7.41 9.18 30.37
N SER A 248 -6.49 8.68 29.54
CA SER A 248 -6.17 9.30 28.24
C SER A 248 -7.36 9.25 27.27
N GLU A 249 -8.19 8.22 27.37
CA GLU A 249 -9.43 8.05 26.59
C GLU A 249 -10.64 8.73 27.26
N GLY A 250 -10.43 9.55 28.29
CA GLY A 250 -11.48 10.30 28.99
C GLY A 250 -12.39 9.44 29.87
N ARG A 251 -11.99 8.20 30.21
CA ARG A 251 -12.74 7.26 31.04
C ARG A 251 -12.40 7.43 32.52
N SER A 252 -12.78 8.57 33.07
CA SER A 252 -12.40 8.94 34.44
C SER A 252 -12.95 7.97 35.52
N ALA A 253 -14.16 7.44 35.34
CA ALA A 253 -14.72 6.46 36.27
C ALA A 253 -13.92 5.14 36.28
N LEU A 254 -13.58 4.62 35.09
CA LEU A 254 -12.73 3.43 34.96
C LEU A 254 -11.32 3.69 35.50
N ALA A 255 -10.71 4.84 35.16
CA ALA A 255 -9.39 5.21 35.66
C ALA A 255 -9.36 5.28 37.20
N LEU A 256 -10.36 5.90 37.82
CA LEU A 256 -10.49 5.98 39.28
C LEU A 256 -10.62 4.58 39.90
N ARG A 257 -11.43 3.72 39.29
CA ARG A 257 -11.59 2.32 39.71
C ARG A 257 -10.25 1.57 39.68
N LEU A 258 -9.50 1.69 38.59
CA LEU A 258 -8.18 1.08 38.43
C LEU A 258 -7.15 1.61 39.44
N LEU A 259 -7.13 2.92 39.70
CA LEU A 259 -6.26 3.54 40.71
C LEU A 259 -6.56 3.05 42.14
N SER A 260 -7.82 2.74 42.44
CA SER A 260 -8.23 2.23 43.76
C SER A 260 -7.85 0.76 43.99
N GLY A 261 -7.43 0.05 42.94
CA GLY A 261 -7.16 -1.39 42.99
C GLY A 261 -8.41 -2.27 42.95
N ASP A 262 -9.59 -1.70 42.73
CA ASP A 262 -10.86 -2.42 42.61
C ASP A 262 -10.95 -3.14 41.25
N THR A 263 -10.32 -4.31 41.20
CA THR A 263 -10.18 -5.16 40.00
C THR A 263 -11.17 -6.34 39.97
N GLY A 264 -12.19 -6.33 40.84
CA GLY A 264 -13.20 -7.39 40.89
C GLY A 264 -12.74 -8.69 41.59
N ALA A 265 -13.27 -9.82 41.13
CA ALA A 265 -13.09 -11.16 41.71
C ALA A 265 -11.62 -11.65 41.76
N PRO A 266 -11.26 -12.62 42.63
CA PRO A 266 -9.88 -13.09 42.77
C PRO A 266 -9.30 -13.68 41.47
N ARG A 267 -8.04 -13.33 41.25
CA ARG A 267 -7.27 -13.42 40.00
C ARG A 267 -7.02 -14.85 39.50
N GLY A 268 -6.99 -15.01 38.18
CA GLY A 268 -6.12 -15.99 37.53
C GLY A 268 -4.70 -15.42 37.33
N GLU A 269 -3.67 -16.27 37.22
CA GLU A 269 -2.31 -15.84 36.83
C GLU A 269 -2.30 -15.47 35.34
N PHE A 270 -2.76 -14.26 35.01
CA PHE A 270 -2.60 -13.70 33.67
C PHE A 270 -1.73 -12.44 33.75
N THR A 271 -0.63 -12.49 33.02
CA THR A 271 0.22 -11.34 32.73
C THR A 271 -0.12 -10.86 31.33
N ASP A 272 -0.39 -9.57 31.18
CA ASP A 272 -0.65 -8.94 29.87
C ASP A 272 0.50 -9.26 28.90
N PRO A 273 0.25 -9.93 27.75
CA PRO A 273 1.31 -10.37 26.84
C PRO A 273 1.94 -9.22 26.06
N ARG A 274 1.44 -7.99 26.24
CA ARG A 274 2.05 -6.79 25.68
C ARG A 274 3.19 -6.35 26.60
N ASP A 275 4.30 -7.06 26.47
CA ASP A 275 5.50 -6.82 27.27
C ASP A 275 5.98 -5.36 27.14
N GLU A 276 6.57 -4.88 28.23
CA GLU A 276 7.29 -3.61 28.26
C GLU A 276 8.52 -3.73 27.34
N PRO A 277 8.62 -2.93 26.26
CA PRO A 277 9.76 -3.00 25.35
C PRO A 277 11.02 -2.48 26.03
N GLU A 278 12.18 -2.66 25.39
CA GLU A 278 13.41 -2.04 25.86
C GLU A 278 13.26 -0.52 25.88
N ARG A 279 13.61 0.10 27.02
CA ARG A 279 13.48 1.55 27.20
C ARG A 279 14.62 2.25 26.45
N LEU A 280 14.27 3.09 25.48
CA LEU A 280 15.22 3.95 24.77
C LEU A 280 15.74 5.06 25.69
N GLU A 281 16.98 5.53 25.47
CA GLU A 281 17.61 6.61 26.26
C GLU A 281 16.80 7.92 26.27
N VAL A 282 16.03 8.18 25.21
CA VAL A 282 15.17 9.38 25.09
C VAL A 282 13.91 9.33 25.96
N VAL A 283 13.55 8.15 26.48
CA VAL A 283 12.37 7.95 27.31
C VAL A 283 12.72 8.19 28.79
N PRO A 284 12.07 9.16 29.48
CA PRO A 284 12.35 9.46 30.88
C PRO A 284 12.17 8.27 31.82
N ASP A 285 12.95 8.19 32.90
CA ASP A 285 12.87 7.11 33.90
C ASP A 285 11.50 6.98 34.57
N ASP A 286 10.78 8.09 34.74
CA ASP A 286 9.44 8.14 35.33
C ASP A 286 8.31 7.81 34.35
N ALA A 287 8.63 7.57 33.07
CA ALA A 287 7.65 7.14 32.09
C ALA A 287 7.14 5.72 32.38
N VAL A 288 5.83 5.54 32.22
CA VAL A 288 5.11 4.28 32.44
C VAL A 288 4.67 3.71 31.09
N TRP A 289 4.91 2.41 30.88
CA TRP A 289 4.45 1.74 29.66
C TRP A 289 2.93 1.59 29.63
N ILE A 290 2.29 2.09 28.56
CA ILE A 290 0.87 1.92 28.27
C ILE A 290 0.74 0.92 27.10
N ALA A 291 0.58 -0.35 27.46
CA ALA A 291 0.47 -1.47 26.53
C ALA A 291 -0.57 -1.28 25.41
N GLY A 292 -1.77 -0.75 25.74
CA GLY A 292 -2.84 -0.56 24.76
C GLY A 292 -2.58 0.56 23.75
N LEU A 293 -1.73 1.53 24.09
CA LEU A 293 -1.29 2.60 23.18
C LEU A 293 0.06 2.29 22.53
N LYS A 294 0.70 1.18 22.92
CA LYS A 294 2.09 0.83 22.56
C LYS A 294 3.03 2.02 22.75
N SER A 295 2.89 2.70 23.88
CA SER A 295 3.60 3.95 24.15
C SER A 295 4.04 4.05 25.61
N TRP A 296 5.25 4.57 25.82
CA TRP A 296 5.66 5.09 27.12
C TRP A 296 4.96 6.42 27.38
N ALA A 297 4.53 6.68 28.61
CA ALA A 297 3.78 7.89 28.95
C ALA A 297 4.31 8.55 30.22
N VAL A 298 4.43 9.88 30.17
CA VAL A 298 4.54 10.74 31.36
C VAL A 298 3.28 11.61 31.41
N GLY A 299 2.46 11.41 32.43
CA GLY A 299 1.17 12.08 32.59
C GLY A 299 0.62 11.94 34.01
N GLU A 300 -0.23 12.88 34.40
CA GLU A 300 -0.88 12.90 35.72
C GLU A 300 -2.38 12.58 35.61
N VAL A 301 -2.87 11.79 36.55
CA VAL A 301 -4.30 11.47 36.71
C VAL A 301 -4.73 11.92 38.10
N ASP A 302 -5.83 12.67 38.18
CA ASP A 302 -6.41 13.09 39.46
C ASP A 302 -6.87 11.85 40.25
N PRO A 303 -6.30 11.57 41.43
CA PRO A 303 -6.67 10.39 42.22
C PRO A 303 -8.09 10.47 42.82
N ALA A 304 -8.73 11.65 42.84
CA ALA A 304 -10.09 11.82 43.35
C ALA A 304 -11.16 11.66 42.27
N THR A 305 -10.84 11.99 41.02
CA THR A 305 -11.82 12.00 39.92
C THR A 305 -11.49 11.00 38.81
N GLY A 306 -10.25 10.55 38.70
CA GLY A 306 -9.73 9.75 37.59
C GLY A 306 -9.50 10.54 36.30
N ALA A 307 -9.60 11.86 36.33
CA ALA A 307 -9.42 12.71 35.16
C ALA A 307 -7.94 12.85 34.78
N ALA A 308 -7.61 12.78 33.49
CA ALA A 308 -6.29 13.15 32.98
C ALA A 308 -6.04 14.66 33.16
N LEU A 309 -4.87 15.02 33.68
CA LEU A 309 -4.49 16.38 34.02
C LEU A 309 -3.29 16.87 33.18
N GLY A 310 -3.30 18.16 32.86
CA GLY A 310 -2.14 18.88 32.33
C GLY A 310 -1.70 18.40 30.95
N THR A 311 -0.39 18.38 30.73
CA THR A 311 0.22 17.98 29.45
C THR A 311 0.89 16.63 29.61
N TRP A 312 0.47 15.67 28.81
CA TRP A 312 1.06 14.35 28.72
C TRP A 312 2.06 14.28 27.57
N ARG A 313 3.08 13.45 27.72
CA ARG A 313 4.04 13.09 26.67
C ARG A 313 4.03 11.59 26.46
N LEU A 314 3.96 11.16 25.21
CA LEU A 314 3.87 9.76 24.81
C LEU A 314 4.96 9.42 23.79
N TRP A 315 5.76 8.38 24.03
CA TRP A 315 6.77 7.87 23.10
C TRP A 315 6.30 6.53 22.55
N LYS A 316 5.98 6.47 21.25
CA LYS A 316 5.54 5.25 20.57
C LYS A 316 6.69 4.27 20.40
N ASP A 317 6.42 2.99 20.64
CA ASP A 317 7.30 1.90 20.23
C ASP A 317 7.17 1.65 18.72
N MET A 318 8.23 1.93 17.96
CA MET A 318 8.31 1.75 16.51
C MET A 318 9.47 0.80 16.24
N SER A 319 9.20 -0.50 16.19
CA SER A 319 10.21 -1.56 16.13
C SER A 319 10.99 -1.64 14.79
N PHE A 320 10.66 -0.79 13.79
CA PHE A 320 11.15 -0.96 12.40
C PHE A 320 11.48 0.34 11.64
N SER A 321 11.47 1.51 12.28
CA SER A 321 11.94 2.76 11.65
C SER A 321 12.59 3.61 12.72
N GLU A 322 13.62 4.39 12.37
CA GLU A 322 14.26 5.39 13.25
C GLU A 322 13.29 5.91 14.30
N ALA A 323 13.52 5.53 15.56
CA ALA A 323 12.58 5.79 16.64
C ALA A 323 12.15 7.26 16.61
N ARG A 324 10.86 7.55 16.85
CA ARG A 324 10.44 8.95 17.06
C ARG A 324 11.17 9.47 18.29
N VAL A 325 12.21 10.29 18.06
CA VAL A 325 12.97 10.96 19.11
C VAL A 325 12.05 11.90 19.91
N GLU A 326 11.04 12.48 19.26
CA GLU A 326 10.09 13.40 19.89
C GLU A 326 8.79 12.71 20.35
N PRO A 327 8.31 13.03 21.56
CA PRO A 327 7.05 12.51 22.05
C PRO A 327 5.84 13.14 21.34
N ILE A 328 4.76 12.38 21.26
CA ILE A 328 3.42 12.91 21.05
C ILE A 328 3.04 13.70 22.30
N VAL A 329 2.57 14.93 22.12
CA VAL A 329 2.18 15.81 23.23
C VAL A 329 0.66 15.97 23.23
N VAL A 330 0.01 15.65 24.34
CA VAL A 330 -1.44 15.78 24.52
C VAL A 330 -1.74 16.70 25.69
N GLU A 331 -2.51 17.75 25.47
CA GLU A 331 -2.98 18.68 26.49
C GLU A 331 -4.40 18.31 26.90
N PHE A 332 -4.61 18.03 28.18
CA PHE A 332 -5.92 17.69 28.74
C PHE A 332 -6.55 18.89 29.46
N ARG A 333 -7.87 19.05 29.29
CA ARG A 333 -8.72 20.00 30.03
C ARG A 333 -9.98 19.28 30.47
N ASP A 334 -10.32 19.40 31.75
CA ASP A 334 -11.50 18.75 32.35
C ASP A 334 -11.56 17.23 32.07
N GLY A 335 -10.40 16.56 32.09
CA GLY A 335 -10.27 15.11 31.85
C GLY A 335 -10.37 14.67 30.39
N ARG A 336 -10.43 15.60 29.43
CA ARG A 336 -10.55 15.31 27.99
C ARG A 336 -9.40 15.92 27.20
N PRO A 337 -9.00 15.32 26.06
CA PRO A 337 -8.01 15.92 25.19
C PRO A 337 -8.55 17.26 24.66
N ALA A 338 -7.74 18.31 24.75
CA ALA A 338 -8.02 19.64 24.21
C ALA A 338 -7.13 19.94 22.99
N ARG A 339 -5.88 19.46 23.02
CA ARG A 339 -4.94 19.61 21.91
C ARG A 339 -4.00 18.41 21.85
N ARG A 340 -3.67 17.93 20.64
CA ARG A 340 -2.67 16.87 20.39
C ARG A 340 -1.69 17.35 19.33
N ARG A 341 -0.39 17.10 19.53
CA ARG A 341 0.67 17.43 18.57
C ARG A 341 1.60 16.24 18.39
N GLU A 342 2.01 16.01 17.16
CA GLU A 342 2.94 14.96 16.77
C GLU A 342 4.07 15.51 15.91
N TRP A 343 5.26 14.91 16.01
CA TRP A 343 6.45 15.26 15.26
C TRP A 343 6.98 14.05 14.49
N VAL A 344 7.76 14.30 13.44
CA VAL A 344 8.55 13.30 12.72
C VAL A 344 9.98 13.22 13.27
N ALA A 345 10.59 12.03 13.22
CA ALA A 345 11.83 11.71 13.94
C ALA A 345 13.02 12.63 13.61
N TRP A 346 13.12 13.11 12.37
CA TRP A 346 14.23 13.94 11.88
C TRP A 346 13.93 15.46 11.88
N ARG A 347 12.82 15.93 12.48
CA ARG A 347 12.47 17.36 12.45
C ARG A 347 11.70 17.84 13.69
N HIS A 348 12.41 18.59 14.54
CA HIS A 348 11.97 18.97 15.88
C HIS A 348 11.32 20.36 15.95
N GLU A 349 11.52 21.20 14.94
CA GLU A 349 11.11 22.60 14.98
C GLU A 349 9.59 22.81 14.84
N TRP A 350 8.89 21.89 14.16
CA TRP A 350 7.47 22.02 13.82
C TRP A 350 6.74 20.68 13.99
N PRO A 351 5.50 20.67 14.52
CA PRO A 351 4.71 19.46 14.52
C PRO A 351 4.37 19.05 13.09
N SER A 352 4.36 17.75 12.81
CA SER A 352 3.87 17.19 11.55
C SER A 352 2.35 17.15 11.51
N GLU A 353 1.71 16.91 12.66
CA GLU A 353 0.26 16.88 12.77
C GLU A 353 -0.22 17.49 14.09
N GLU A 354 -1.40 18.10 14.04
CA GLU A 354 -2.02 18.80 15.15
C GLU A 354 -3.54 18.62 15.14
N TRP A 355 -4.11 18.34 16.31
CA TRP A 355 -5.55 18.26 16.53
C TRP A 355 -5.96 19.20 17.65
N THR A 356 -7.09 19.88 17.48
CA THR A 356 -7.79 20.64 18.52
C THR A 356 -9.18 20.07 18.69
N TYR A 357 -9.57 19.86 19.95
CA TYR A 357 -10.81 19.20 20.31
C TYR A 357 -11.78 20.17 20.98
N GLY A 358 -13.08 19.95 20.76
CA GLY A 358 -14.16 20.67 21.42
C GLY A 358 -14.45 20.12 22.83
N PRO A 359 -15.30 20.81 23.62
CA PRO A 359 -15.70 20.34 24.95
C PRO A 359 -16.38 18.96 24.94
N ASP A 360 -17.01 18.60 23.83
CA ASP A 360 -17.66 17.31 23.61
C ASP A 360 -16.68 16.17 23.24
N GLY A 361 -15.40 16.50 22.99
CA GLY A 361 -14.36 15.56 22.56
C GLY A 361 -14.24 15.42 21.03
N MET A 362 -15.07 16.13 20.26
CA MET A 362 -15.00 16.09 18.79
C MET A 362 -13.81 16.91 18.28
N VAL A 363 -13.18 16.47 17.20
CA VAL A 363 -12.11 17.23 16.54
C VAL A 363 -12.73 18.47 15.87
N LEU A 364 -12.36 19.65 16.36
CA LEU A 364 -12.78 20.93 15.77
C LEU A 364 -11.81 21.38 14.67
N LEU A 365 -10.53 21.09 14.83
CA LEU A 365 -9.49 21.48 13.89
C LEU A 365 -8.44 20.39 13.80
N TYR A 366 -8.13 19.96 12.58
CA TYR A 366 -7.01 19.10 12.25
C TYR A 366 -6.07 19.84 11.30
N ARG A 367 -4.77 19.77 11.54
CA ARG A 367 -3.73 20.33 10.67
C ARG A 367 -2.63 19.31 10.43
N LYS A 368 -2.19 19.22 9.18
CA LYS A 368 -1.03 18.45 8.76
C LYS A 368 -0.03 19.40 8.10
N TYR A 369 1.24 19.23 8.46
CA TYR A 369 2.34 20.06 7.98
C TYR A 369 3.35 19.18 7.24
N ASP A 370 3.79 19.64 6.07
CA ASP A 370 4.95 19.10 5.37
C ASP A 370 6.07 20.15 5.43
N ARG A 371 7.23 19.74 5.93
CA ARG A 371 8.42 20.59 6.05
C ARG A 371 8.18 21.97 6.70
N GLY A 372 7.27 22.06 7.68
CA GLY A 372 6.91 23.30 8.38
C GLY A 372 5.89 24.18 7.64
N GLN A 373 5.48 23.79 6.44
CA GLN A 373 4.39 24.41 5.69
C GLN A 373 3.10 23.64 5.96
N LEU A 374 1.98 24.36 6.15
CA LEU A 374 0.66 23.75 6.30
C LEU A 374 0.30 23.09 4.97
N GLU A 375 0.04 21.78 4.96
CA GLU A 375 -0.32 20.98 3.78
C GLU A 375 -1.84 20.76 3.73
N LYS A 376 -2.45 20.51 4.90
CA LYS A 376 -3.89 20.25 5.01
C LYS A 376 -4.42 20.82 6.31
N GLU A 377 -5.62 21.38 6.22
CA GLU A 377 -6.43 21.79 7.37
C GLU A 377 -7.84 21.23 7.21
N THR A 378 -8.45 20.78 8.29
CA THR A 378 -9.87 20.40 8.33
C THR A 378 -10.50 21.00 9.56
N GLU A 379 -11.51 21.83 9.35
CA GLU A 379 -12.19 22.62 10.37
C GLU A 379 -13.67 22.21 10.41
N ALA A 380 -14.16 21.84 11.59
CA ALA A 380 -15.58 21.63 11.84
C ALA A 380 -16.23 22.99 12.13
N LEU A 381 -17.28 23.37 11.39
CA LEU A 381 -17.96 24.66 11.57
C LEU A 381 -19.12 24.50 12.57
N PRO A 382 -19.02 25.06 13.80
CA PRO A 382 -20.06 24.87 14.82
C PRO A 382 -21.36 25.63 14.50
N GLU A 383 -21.28 26.66 13.66
CA GLU A 383 -22.37 27.63 13.44
C GLU A 383 -23.27 27.30 12.24
N ASN A 384 -22.97 26.27 11.43
CA ASN A 384 -23.69 25.97 10.18
C ASN A 384 -23.90 24.45 9.94
N ASP A 385 -24.97 23.87 10.52
CA ASP A 385 -25.53 22.56 10.14
C ASP A 385 -24.59 21.33 10.23
N GLY A 386 -23.45 21.45 10.93
CA GLY A 386 -22.45 20.38 11.05
C GLY A 386 -21.57 20.22 9.81
N ALA A 387 -21.44 21.27 8.99
CA ALA A 387 -20.56 21.30 7.84
C ALA A 387 -19.07 21.29 8.22
N PHE A 388 -18.24 20.70 7.35
CA PHE A 388 -16.79 20.73 7.47
C PHE A 388 -16.18 21.56 6.34
N VAL A 389 -15.07 22.23 6.64
CA VAL A 389 -14.23 22.90 5.64
C VAL A 389 -12.89 22.21 5.62
N GLN A 390 -12.53 21.63 4.49
CA GLN A 390 -11.20 21.11 4.24
C GLN A 390 -10.43 22.08 3.35
N ARG A 391 -9.23 22.46 3.79
CA ARG A 391 -8.28 23.26 3.01
C ARG A 391 -7.07 22.40 2.69
N ARG A 392 -6.68 22.34 1.42
CA ARG A 392 -5.43 21.70 0.98
C ARG A 392 -4.54 22.77 0.37
N PHE A 393 -3.30 22.82 0.80
CA PHE A 393 -2.32 23.81 0.44
C PHE A 393 -1.23 23.11 -0.37
N SER A 394 -0.96 23.60 -1.57
CA SER A 394 0.17 23.14 -2.37
C SER A 394 1.45 23.89 -1.99
N LYS A 395 2.60 23.37 -2.43
CA LYS A 395 3.92 23.92 -2.11
C LYS A 395 4.14 25.33 -2.65
N ASP A 396 3.48 25.66 -3.75
CA ASP A 396 3.46 26.98 -4.38
C ASP A 396 2.53 27.98 -3.67
N GLY A 397 1.75 27.55 -2.65
CA GLY A 397 0.84 28.41 -1.91
C GLY A 397 -0.58 28.44 -2.45
N ALA A 398 -0.89 27.76 -3.57
CA ALA A 398 -2.27 27.60 -4.02
C ALA A 398 -3.10 26.79 -3.01
N VAL A 399 -4.39 27.09 -2.95
CA VAL A 399 -5.30 26.53 -1.94
C VAL A 399 -6.56 25.99 -2.58
N LYS A 400 -6.87 24.74 -2.28
CA LYS A 400 -8.19 24.14 -2.54
C LYS A 400 -9.01 24.16 -1.26
N VAL A 401 -10.21 24.74 -1.31
CA VAL A 401 -11.19 24.77 -0.22
C VAL A 401 -12.41 23.95 -0.60
N GLU A 402 -12.70 22.92 0.17
CA GLU A 402 -13.86 22.05 0.01
C GLU A 402 -14.76 22.20 1.22
N ARG A 403 -16.07 22.37 0.98
CA ARG A 403 -17.09 22.45 2.02
C ARG A 403 -18.10 21.33 1.81
N THR A 404 -18.31 20.54 2.86
CA THR A 404 -19.29 19.44 2.87
C THR A 404 -20.27 19.59 4.01
N THR A 405 -21.44 18.97 3.90
CA THR A 405 -22.41 18.83 5.00
C THR A 405 -21.91 17.79 6.02
N ARG A 406 -22.62 17.63 7.14
CA ARG A 406 -22.35 16.56 8.10
C ARG A 406 -22.51 15.15 7.50
N GLY A 407 -23.37 15.02 6.48
CA GLY A 407 -23.58 13.79 5.72
C GLY A 407 -22.58 13.57 4.58
N GLU A 408 -21.52 14.39 4.53
CA GLU A 408 -20.48 14.38 3.50
C GLU A 408 -20.92 14.83 2.10
N ASP A 409 -22.15 15.37 1.96
CA ASP A 409 -22.60 15.94 0.69
C ASP A 409 -21.80 17.19 0.34
N LEU A 410 -21.40 17.34 -0.92
CA LEU A 410 -20.71 18.54 -1.38
C LEU A 410 -21.62 19.77 -1.29
N VAL A 411 -21.12 20.85 -0.68
CA VAL A 411 -21.75 22.17 -0.72
C VAL A 411 -21.06 23.03 -1.79
N SER A 412 -19.73 23.04 -1.79
CA SER A 412 -18.92 23.76 -2.78
C SER A 412 -17.47 23.32 -2.71
N GLU A 413 -16.78 23.37 -3.84
CA GLU A 413 -15.33 23.25 -3.92
C GLU A 413 -14.76 24.44 -4.70
N VAL A 414 -13.68 25.04 -4.21
CA VAL A 414 -13.11 26.27 -4.77
C VAL A 414 -11.59 26.18 -4.76
N TRP A 415 -10.97 26.59 -5.85
CA TRP A 415 -9.51 26.69 -5.97
C TRP A 415 -9.08 28.15 -6.01
N PHE A 416 -7.98 28.43 -5.34
CA PHE A 416 -7.30 29.71 -5.28
C PHE A 416 -5.84 29.53 -5.66
N ASP A 417 -5.26 30.49 -6.37
CA ASP A 417 -3.82 30.57 -6.58
C ASP A 417 -3.08 31.10 -5.33
N GLU A 418 -1.76 31.28 -5.45
CA GLU A 418 -0.89 31.78 -4.37
C GLU A 418 -1.25 33.20 -3.90
N ASP A 419 -1.84 34.02 -4.78
CA ASP A 419 -2.28 35.39 -4.48
C ASP A 419 -3.70 35.44 -3.89
N GLY A 420 -4.38 34.29 -3.78
CA GLY A 420 -5.76 34.19 -3.32
C GLY A 420 -6.80 34.54 -4.40
N THR A 421 -6.39 34.59 -5.67
CA THR A 421 -7.30 34.75 -6.81
C THR A 421 -8.02 33.43 -7.06
N ARG A 422 -9.33 33.50 -7.31
CA ARG A 422 -10.16 32.32 -7.53
C ARG A 422 -9.95 31.77 -8.95
N LEU A 423 -9.50 30.53 -9.05
CA LEU A 423 -9.26 29.84 -10.33
C LEU A 423 -10.46 29.06 -10.83
N ALA A 424 -11.19 28.41 -9.92
CA ALA A 424 -12.30 27.55 -10.28
C ALA A 424 -13.30 27.36 -9.14
N GLU A 425 -14.51 26.94 -9.50
CA GLU A 425 -15.56 26.53 -8.58
C GLU A 425 -16.31 25.29 -9.05
N VAL A 426 -16.71 24.44 -8.11
CA VAL A 426 -17.67 23.37 -8.31
C VAL A 426 -18.82 23.55 -7.34
N VAL A 427 -20.03 23.37 -7.85
CA VAL A 427 -21.27 23.40 -7.07
C VAL A 427 -22.15 22.19 -7.42
N PRO A 428 -23.02 21.75 -6.48
CA PRO A 428 -24.04 20.75 -6.77
C PRO A 428 -24.90 21.14 -7.97
N SER A 429 -25.32 20.15 -8.75
CA SER A 429 -26.18 20.33 -9.92
C SER A 429 -27.35 19.35 -9.90
N GLU A 430 -28.48 19.77 -10.48
CA GLU A 430 -29.63 18.89 -10.74
C GLU A 430 -29.51 18.19 -12.12
N ILE A 431 -28.42 18.46 -12.85
CA ILE A 431 -28.16 17.88 -14.17
C ILE A 431 -27.74 16.41 -14.01
N VAL A 432 -28.18 15.59 -14.95
CA VAL A 432 -27.79 14.19 -15.11
C VAL A 432 -27.15 14.06 -16.50
N VAL A 433 -25.98 13.43 -16.58
CA VAL A 433 -25.28 13.13 -17.83
C VAL A 433 -25.09 11.61 -17.89
N ASP A 434 -25.57 10.98 -18.97
CA ASP A 434 -25.50 9.52 -19.15
C ASP A 434 -26.09 8.72 -17.97
N ASP A 435 -27.25 9.16 -17.46
CA ASP A 435 -27.97 8.62 -16.30
C ASP A 435 -27.24 8.72 -14.93
N GLU A 436 -26.10 9.41 -14.89
CA GLU A 436 -25.34 9.67 -13.66
C GLU A 436 -25.52 11.13 -13.17
N PRO A 437 -25.73 11.36 -11.87
CA PRO A 437 -25.76 12.71 -11.32
C PRO A 437 -24.38 13.37 -11.45
N VAL A 438 -24.36 14.65 -11.81
CA VAL A 438 -23.10 15.41 -11.98
C VAL A 438 -23.06 16.64 -11.08
N GLU A 439 -21.88 17.18 -10.88
CA GLU A 439 -21.66 18.51 -10.32
C GLU A 439 -21.29 19.49 -11.45
N TRP A 440 -21.46 20.80 -11.23
CA TRP A 440 -21.16 21.81 -12.25
C TRP A 440 -19.85 22.52 -11.94
N TRP A 441 -18.89 22.43 -12.85
CA TRP A 441 -17.56 23.03 -12.73
C TRP A 441 -17.44 24.30 -13.59
N ARG A 442 -16.80 25.34 -13.05
CA ARG A 442 -16.48 26.58 -13.76
C ARG A 442 -15.04 27.00 -13.50
N GLY A 443 -14.36 27.37 -14.58
CA GLY A 443 -13.02 27.93 -14.57
C GLY A 443 -13.09 29.42 -14.79
N LEU A 444 -12.25 30.16 -14.09
CA LEU A 444 -12.32 31.61 -14.00
C LEU A 444 -10.99 32.23 -14.47
N ASP A 445 -11.06 33.40 -15.08
CA ASP A 445 -9.89 34.27 -15.27
C ASP A 445 -9.59 35.10 -14.02
N ALA A 446 -8.50 35.87 -14.06
CA ALA A 446 -8.09 36.75 -12.94
C ALA A 446 -9.12 37.84 -12.59
N SER A 447 -10.09 38.13 -13.48
CA SER A 447 -11.19 39.07 -13.21
C SER A 447 -12.41 38.39 -12.57
N GLY A 448 -12.40 37.05 -12.51
CA GLY A 448 -13.52 36.22 -12.06
C GLY A 448 -14.53 35.89 -13.16
N ALA A 449 -14.24 36.18 -14.43
CA ALA A 449 -15.10 35.81 -15.55
C ALA A 449 -14.91 34.34 -15.91
N VAL A 450 -16.00 33.66 -16.30
CA VAL A 450 -15.94 32.24 -16.66
C VAL A 450 -15.22 32.07 -18.00
N ILE A 451 -14.15 31.28 -18.02
CA ILE A 451 -13.39 30.92 -19.23
C ILE A 451 -13.78 29.55 -19.79
N ALA A 452 -14.28 28.66 -18.93
CA ALA A 452 -14.77 27.34 -19.31
C ALA A 452 -15.78 26.82 -18.27
N GLU A 453 -16.77 26.06 -18.71
CA GLU A 453 -17.67 25.35 -17.78
C GLU A 453 -18.22 24.06 -18.37
N GLY A 454 -18.55 23.12 -17.49
CA GLY A 454 -19.14 21.84 -17.87
C GLY A 454 -19.42 20.94 -16.68
N ALA A 455 -19.93 19.74 -16.98
CA ALA A 455 -20.26 18.75 -15.97
C ALA A 455 -19.01 17.98 -15.52
N VAL A 456 -18.94 17.64 -14.24
CA VAL A 456 -17.96 16.72 -13.65
C VAL A 456 -18.67 15.63 -12.84
N LEU A 457 -18.08 14.44 -12.78
CA LEU A 457 -18.56 13.40 -11.87
C LEU A 457 -18.42 13.84 -10.40
N PRO A 458 -19.33 13.39 -9.49
CA PRO A 458 -19.25 13.72 -8.07
C PRO A 458 -18.01 13.15 -7.40
N GLY A 459 -17.59 13.83 -6.32
CA GLY A 459 -16.50 13.37 -5.45
C GLY A 459 -15.08 13.66 -5.96
N LEU A 460 -14.12 13.48 -5.06
CA LEU A 460 -12.72 13.92 -5.23
C LEU A 460 -11.95 13.33 -6.43
N ARG A 461 -12.43 12.22 -6.99
CA ARG A 461 -11.84 11.56 -8.16
C ARG A 461 -12.64 11.80 -9.45
N GLY A 462 -13.73 12.58 -9.37
CA GLY A 462 -14.57 12.86 -10.51
C GLY A 462 -13.87 13.69 -11.59
N GLY A 463 -13.96 13.22 -12.83
CA GLY A 463 -13.43 13.89 -14.02
C GLY A 463 -14.51 14.67 -14.78
N PRO A 464 -14.11 15.46 -15.79
CA PRO A 464 -15.04 16.13 -16.69
C PRO A 464 -15.83 15.12 -17.54
N VAL A 465 -17.11 15.37 -17.75
CA VAL A 465 -17.99 14.56 -18.61
C VAL A 465 -18.80 15.42 -19.57
N GLY A 466 -19.18 14.82 -20.69
CA GLY A 466 -19.95 15.49 -21.73
C GLY A 466 -19.22 16.68 -22.37
N ARG A 467 -20.01 17.60 -22.90
CA ARG A 467 -19.51 18.76 -23.67
C ARG A 467 -19.30 19.96 -22.77
N TRP A 468 -18.16 20.60 -22.93
CA TRP A 468 -17.71 21.76 -22.18
C TRP A 468 -17.72 23.01 -23.05
N LYS A 469 -18.24 24.11 -22.50
CA LYS A 469 -18.31 25.40 -23.18
C LYS A 469 -17.05 26.19 -22.87
N LEU A 470 -16.50 26.82 -23.90
CA LEU A 470 -15.32 27.66 -23.81
C LEU A 470 -15.67 29.11 -24.15
N TYR A 471 -15.19 30.02 -23.31
CA TYR A 471 -15.39 31.46 -23.41
C TYR A 471 -14.04 32.17 -23.67
N GLY A 472 -14.08 33.37 -24.26
CA GLY A 472 -12.85 34.08 -24.64
C GLY A 472 -12.01 34.54 -23.43
N VAL A 473 -10.69 34.40 -23.54
CA VAL A 473 -9.71 34.78 -22.50
C VAL A 473 -9.53 36.31 -22.38
N ASP A 474 -10.00 37.07 -23.37
CA ASP A 474 -9.81 38.53 -23.50
C ASP A 474 -11.14 39.33 -23.53
N GLY A 475 -12.14 38.99 -22.71
CA GLY A 475 -13.22 39.95 -22.44
C GLY A 475 -14.52 39.43 -21.81
N PRO A 476 -15.23 40.29 -21.06
CA PRO A 476 -16.40 39.93 -20.25
C PRO A 476 -17.71 39.77 -21.03
N ASP A 477 -17.68 39.58 -22.35
CA ASP A 477 -18.92 39.54 -23.15
C ASP A 477 -19.73 38.24 -23.00
N GLY A 478 -19.16 37.23 -22.33
CA GLY A 478 -19.83 35.96 -22.00
C GLY A 478 -20.23 35.14 -23.25
N THR A 479 -19.65 35.44 -24.42
CA THR A 479 -20.01 34.76 -25.66
C THR A 479 -19.28 33.43 -25.74
N GLU A 480 -20.02 32.33 -25.88
CA GLU A 480 -19.48 31.00 -26.21
C GLU A 480 -18.67 31.09 -27.51
N ARG A 481 -17.39 30.72 -27.45
CA ARG A 481 -16.45 30.77 -28.58
C ARG A 481 -16.21 29.41 -29.21
N ALA A 482 -16.22 28.37 -28.37
CA ALA A 482 -15.96 27.01 -28.78
C ALA A 482 -16.63 26.02 -27.81
N VAL A 483 -16.69 24.76 -28.23
CA VAL A 483 -17.08 23.62 -27.41
C VAL A 483 -16.00 22.57 -27.55
N THR A 484 -15.69 21.91 -26.45
CA THR A 484 -14.76 20.77 -26.41
C THR A 484 -15.37 19.65 -25.59
N ASP A 485 -14.76 18.48 -25.64
CA ASP A 485 -15.03 17.36 -24.75
C ASP A 485 -13.69 16.68 -24.43
N PHE A 486 -13.69 15.89 -23.36
CA PHE A 486 -12.53 15.16 -22.86
C PHE A 486 -12.59 13.68 -23.26
N GLU A 487 -13.33 13.34 -24.32
CA GLU A 487 -13.43 11.96 -24.79
C GLU A 487 -12.03 11.41 -25.11
N GLY A 488 -11.70 10.26 -24.51
CA GLY A 488 -10.40 9.60 -24.64
C GLY A 488 -9.29 10.14 -23.74
N LEU A 489 -9.59 11.03 -22.79
CA LEU A 489 -8.61 11.59 -21.85
C LEU A 489 -8.93 11.23 -20.40
N GLU A 490 -7.93 10.82 -19.64
CA GLU A 490 -8.07 10.54 -18.20
C GLU A 490 -7.78 11.80 -17.38
N VAL A 491 -8.81 12.61 -17.13
CA VAL A 491 -8.67 13.93 -16.52
C VAL A 491 -9.39 13.97 -15.19
N ARG A 492 -8.76 14.53 -14.16
CA ARG A 492 -9.39 14.78 -12.85
C ARG A 492 -9.76 16.25 -12.71
N ARG A 493 -10.78 16.55 -11.91
CA ARG A 493 -11.08 17.95 -11.57
C ARG A 493 -9.91 18.61 -10.83
N SER A 494 -9.50 19.78 -11.30
CA SER A 494 -8.41 20.60 -10.76
C SER A 494 -8.74 22.09 -10.93
N GLY A 495 -7.90 22.97 -10.37
CA GLY A 495 -8.01 24.42 -10.59
C GLY A 495 -7.77 24.81 -12.05
N ASP A 496 -6.88 24.09 -12.73
CA ASP A 496 -6.43 24.39 -14.09
C ASP A 496 -7.31 23.75 -15.18
N LEU A 497 -8.34 22.98 -14.81
CA LEU A 497 -9.18 22.25 -15.76
C LEU A 497 -9.81 23.15 -16.83
N GLY A 498 -10.05 24.43 -16.50
CA GLY A 498 -10.59 25.41 -17.44
C GLY A 498 -9.58 25.83 -18.50
N GLN A 499 -8.32 26.07 -18.10
CA GLN A 499 -7.23 26.31 -19.03
C GLN A 499 -6.95 25.06 -19.87
N PHE A 500 -6.97 23.88 -19.23
CA PHE A 500 -6.81 22.62 -19.92
C PHE A 500 -7.94 22.35 -20.94
N ALA A 501 -9.17 22.78 -20.68
CA ALA A 501 -10.26 22.68 -21.65
C ALA A 501 -9.96 23.49 -22.94
N HIS A 502 -9.37 24.68 -22.80
CA HIS A 502 -8.87 25.45 -23.95
C HIS A 502 -7.72 24.74 -24.66
N ALA A 503 -6.79 24.15 -23.90
CA ALA A 503 -5.69 23.37 -24.42
C ALA A 503 -6.17 22.15 -25.24
N VAL A 504 -7.18 21.42 -24.74
CA VAL A 504 -7.81 20.29 -25.46
C VAL A 504 -8.50 20.76 -26.75
N HIS A 505 -9.15 21.93 -26.75
CA HIS A 505 -9.72 22.48 -27.98
C HIS A 505 -8.64 22.84 -29.01
N ALA A 506 -7.55 23.47 -28.57
CA ALA A 506 -6.41 23.75 -29.43
C ALA A 506 -5.81 22.46 -29.99
N TRP A 507 -5.62 21.46 -29.13
CA TRP A 507 -5.13 20.14 -29.50
C TRP A 507 -6.00 19.46 -30.56
N ARG A 508 -7.33 19.48 -30.43
CA ARG A 508 -8.25 18.91 -31.43
C ARG A 508 -8.28 19.66 -32.76
N THR A 509 -7.90 20.94 -32.79
CA THR A 509 -8.06 21.81 -33.97
C THR A 509 -6.74 22.22 -34.64
N MET A 510 -5.60 21.96 -33.99
CA MET A 510 -4.28 22.28 -34.50
C MET A 510 -3.95 21.42 -35.74
N PRO A 511 -3.39 22.00 -36.81
CA PRO A 511 -2.92 21.23 -37.95
C PRO A 511 -1.78 20.30 -37.54
N VAL A 512 -1.73 19.11 -38.15
CA VAL A 512 -0.65 18.14 -37.91
C VAL A 512 0.68 18.74 -38.37
N PRO A 513 1.69 18.88 -37.48
CA PRO A 513 3.02 19.35 -37.86
C PRO A 513 3.71 18.41 -38.84
N GLU A 514 4.64 18.92 -39.63
CA GLU A 514 5.42 18.12 -40.60
C GLU A 514 6.20 16.99 -39.94
N ALA A 515 6.70 17.18 -38.71
CA ALA A 515 7.38 16.16 -37.92
C ALA A 515 6.48 14.94 -37.59
N LEU A 516 5.15 15.12 -37.62
CA LEU A 516 4.16 14.06 -37.39
C LEU A 516 3.50 13.59 -38.71
N ALA A 517 4.13 13.87 -39.86
CA ALA A 517 3.62 13.40 -41.14
C ALA A 517 3.52 11.86 -41.17
N GLY A 518 2.33 11.37 -41.50
CA GLY A 518 2.01 9.94 -41.53
C GLY A 518 1.68 9.32 -40.16
N VAL A 519 1.47 10.13 -39.11
CA VAL A 519 1.01 9.61 -37.80
C VAL A 519 -0.35 8.91 -37.89
N ASP A 520 -1.22 9.36 -38.80
CA ASP A 520 -2.53 8.74 -39.06
C ASP A 520 -2.45 7.54 -40.03
N ASP A 521 -1.28 7.27 -40.62
CA ASP A 521 -1.09 6.13 -41.54
C ASP A 521 -0.70 4.83 -40.80
N VAL A 522 -0.45 4.92 -39.49
CA VAL A 522 -0.16 3.76 -38.63
C VAL A 522 -1.47 3.15 -38.16
N GLU A 523 -1.63 1.84 -38.33
CA GLU A 523 -2.77 1.08 -37.77
C GLU A 523 -2.55 0.88 -36.27
N TRP A 524 -2.83 1.92 -35.48
CA TRP A 524 -2.53 1.93 -34.03
C TRP A 524 -3.23 0.79 -33.28
N SER A 525 -4.44 0.42 -33.69
CA SER A 525 -5.22 -0.67 -33.10
C SER A 525 -4.54 -2.04 -33.14
N ASP A 526 -3.51 -2.22 -33.97
CA ASP A 526 -2.75 -3.47 -34.04
C ASP A 526 -1.78 -3.65 -32.86
N TYR A 527 -1.54 -2.60 -32.07
CA TYR A 527 -0.61 -2.61 -30.94
C TYR A 527 -1.34 -2.67 -29.60
N GLU A 528 -0.86 -3.50 -28.68
CA GLU A 528 -1.31 -3.52 -27.30
C GLU A 528 -0.45 -2.60 -26.40
N THR A 529 -1.09 -2.03 -25.37
CA THR A 529 -0.44 -1.26 -24.31
C THR A 529 -0.63 -2.00 -22.98
N PHE A 530 0.15 -1.62 -21.95
CA PHE A 530 0.03 -2.22 -20.61
C PHE A 530 -1.37 -2.04 -19.98
N PHE A 531 -2.11 -1.01 -20.42
CA PHE A 531 -3.41 -0.64 -19.87
C PHE A 531 -4.58 -0.86 -20.85
N GLY A 532 -4.31 -1.47 -22.01
CA GLY A 532 -5.29 -1.78 -23.05
C GLY A 532 -5.62 -0.59 -23.97
N GLY A 533 -5.84 -0.88 -25.26
CA GLY A 533 -6.17 0.12 -26.28
C GLY A 533 -5.01 1.05 -26.66
N SER A 534 -5.00 1.44 -27.93
CA SER A 534 -3.92 2.22 -28.57
C SER A 534 -4.46 3.27 -29.55
N ASP A 535 -5.77 3.29 -29.79
CA ASP A 535 -6.46 4.18 -30.74
C ASP A 535 -6.26 5.67 -30.43
N ALA A 536 -5.92 6.01 -29.18
CA ALA A 536 -5.69 7.38 -28.75
C ALA A 536 -4.28 7.91 -29.10
N PHE A 537 -3.31 7.06 -29.46
CA PHE A 537 -1.94 7.49 -29.73
C PHE A 537 -1.75 8.56 -30.80
N PRO A 538 -2.45 8.54 -31.96
CA PRO A 538 -2.29 9.62 -32.94
C PRO A 538 -2.77 10.96 -32.37
N PHE A 539 -3.77 10.94 -31.49
CA PHE A 539 -4.19 12.13 -30.75
C PHE A 539 -3.12 12.55 -29.75
N LEU A 540 -2.64 11.65 -28.88
CA LEU A 540 -1.55 11.91 -27.92
C LEU A 540 -0.28 12.49 -28.56
N LEU A 541 0.20 11.90 -29.66
CA LEU A 541 1.39 12.39 -30.36
C LEU A 541 1.20 13.81 -30.93
N LYS A 542 0.00 14.12 -31.44
CA LYS A 542 -0.34 15.49 -31.87
C LYS A 542 -0.36 16.46 -30.67
N GLY A 543 -0.74 15.98 -29.49
CA GLY A 543 -0.73 16.73 -28.23
C GLY A 543 0.65 17.23 -27.83
N LEU A 544 1.68 16.40 -28.03
CA LEU A 544 3.08 16.78 -27.81
C LEU A 544 3.54 17.97 -28.66
N ALA A 545 2.88 18.21 -29.80
CA ALA A 545 3.20 19.31 -30.69
C ALA A 545 2.42 20.61 -30.41
N VAL A 546 1.44 20.56 -29.50
CA VAL A 546 0.67 21.74 -29.11
C VAL A 546 1.56 22.65 -28.27
N PRO A 547 1.69 23.95 -28.61
CA PRO A 547 2.47 24.91 -27.83
C PRO A 547 1.71 25.37 -26.57
N ASP A 548 1.13 24.42 -25.85
CA ASP A 548 0.41 24.60 -24.60
C ASP A 548 0.95 23.57 -23.58
N PRO A 549 1.59 24.01 -22.49
CA PRO A 549 2.22 23.10 -21.53
C PRO A 549 1.26 22.11 -20.86
N LEU A 550 -0.03 22.46 -20.71
CA LEU A 550 -1.01 21.55 -20.12
C LEU A 550 -1.38 20.44 -21.11
N ALA A 551 -1.58 20.77 -22.39
CA ALA A 551 -1.81 19.76 -23.44
C ALA A 551 -0.60 18.86 -23.65
N SER A 552 0.59 19.46 -23.86
CA SER A 552 1.81 18.68 -24.12
C SER A 552 2.20 17.84 -22.91
N GLY A 553 2.10 18.40 -21.70
CA GLY A 553 2.40 17.69 -20.45
C GLY A 553 1.44 16.52 -20.18
N HIS A 554 0.12 16.71 -20.40
CA HIS A 554 -0.84 15.61 -20.28
C HIS A 554 -0.58 14.51 -21.32
N ALA A 555 -0.40 14.90 -22.58
CA ALA A 555 -0.10 13.95 -23.66
C ALA A 555 1.17 13.15 -23.37
N LEU A 556 2.23 13.83 -22.89
CA LEU A 556 3.49 13.18 -22.54
C LEU A 556 3.32 12.22 -21.36
N GLY A 557 2.62 12.63 -20.29
CA GLY A 557 2.35 11.75 -19.15
C GLY A 557 1.60 10.49 -19.54
N THR A 558 0.55 10.60 -20.36
CA THR A 558 -0.20 9.42 -20.85
C THR A 558 0.65 8.54 -21.77
N ILE A 559 1.43 9.13 -22.68
CA ILE A 559 2.36 8.37 -23.54
C ILE A 559 3.40 7.65 -22.67
N TRP A 560 3.94 8.33 -21.66
CA TRP A 560 4.93 7.76 -20.75
C TRP A 560 4.40 6.50 -20.07
N ASP A 561 3.27 6.60 -19.37
CA ASP A 561 2.69 5.49 -18.62
C ASP A 561 2.33 4.30 -19.54
N THR A 562 1.91 4.57 -20.78
CA THR A 562 1.50 3.53 -21.73
C THR A 562 2.66 2.89 -22.49
N VAL A 563 3.73 3.65 -22.73
CA VAL A 563 4.93 3.18 -23.44
C VAL A 563 5.90 2.46 -22.51
N LEU A 564 6.08 2.95 -21.29
CA LEU A 564 7.09 2.48 -20.33
C LEU A 564 6.44 2.17 -18.97
N HIS A 565 6.60 0.94 -18.50
CA HIS A 565 6.12 0.53 -17.19
C HIS A 565 7.08 -0.45 -16.53
N GLN A 566 7.53 -0.16 -15.30
CA GLN A 566 8.42 -1.00 -14.50
C GLN A 566 9.64 -1.53 -15.30
N HIS A 567 10.38 -0.64 -15.98
CA HIS A 567 11.56 -0.97 -16.80
C HIS A 567 11.31 -1.81 -18.06
N THR A 568 10.04 -1.98 -18.47
CA THR A 568 9.64 -2.67 -19.70
C THR A 568 8.87 -1.73 -20.62
N ILE A 569 8.90 -2.02 -21.93
CA ILE A 569 8.16 -1.23 -22.92
C ILE A 569 7.04 -2.02 -23.57
N SER A 570 6.00 -1.34 -24.02
CA SER A 570 4.96 -1.94 -24.83
C SER A 570 5.34 -1.97 -26.32
N GLU A 571 4.66 -2.79 -27.12
CA GLU A 571 4.97 -2.91 -28.57
C GLU A 571 4.78 -1.58 -29.33
N ILE A 572 3.89 -0.71 -28.83
CA ILE A 572 3.62 0.61 -29.40
C ILE A 572 4.80 1.59 -29.28
N ALA A 573 5.78 1.31 -28.43
CA ALA A 573 6.95 2.15 -28.22
C ALA A 573 7.73 2.38 -29.52
N GLY A 574 7.88 1.35 -30.37
CA GLY A 574 8.56 1.43 -31.67
C GLY A 574 7.97 2.50 -32.59
N PRO A 575 6.71 2.36 -33.03
CA PRO A 575 6.06 3.35 -33.88
C PRO A 575 5.88 4.71 -33.20
N ALA A 576 5.63 4.77 -31.89
CA ALA A 576 5.49 6.04 -31.17
C ALA A 576 6.81 6.84 -31.13
N LEU A 577 7.92 6.19 -30.77
CA LEU A 577 9.22 6.87 -30.64
C LEU A 577 9.78 7.37 -31.96
N ARG A 578 9.40 6.76 -33.10
CA ARG A 578 9.68 7.34 -34.41
C ARG A 578 9.21 8.79 -34.51
N PHE A 579 7.99 9.08 -34.03
CA PHE A 579 7.41 10.42 -34.08
C PHE A 579 7.97 11.35 -32.99
N VAL A 580 8.24 10.81 -31.80
CA VAL A 580 8.90 11.58 -30.72
C VAL A 580 10.29 12.04 -31.14
N ILE A 581 11.09 11.16 -31.75
CA ILE A 581 12.41 11.52 -32.29
C ILE A 581 12.27 12.58 -33.39
N ALA A 582 11.31 12.44 -34.31
CA ALA A 582 11.08 13.45 -35.34
C ALA A 582 10.68 14.83 -34.76
N LEU A 583 9.88 14.84 -33.69
CA LEU A 583 9.56 16.08 -32.96
C LEU A 583 10.80 16.70 -32.32
N LEU A 584 11.68 15.89 -31.73
CA LEU A 584 12.95 16.33 -31.14
C LEU A 584 13.94 16.82 -32.20
N GLU A 585 13.96 16.26 -33.40
CA GLU A 585 14.77 16.78 -34.51
C GLU A 585 14.31 18.17 -34.98
N ALA A 586 13.00 18.45 -34.87
CA ALA A 586 12.40 19.73 -35.20
C ALA A 586 12.46 20.76 -34.06
N ARG A 587 12.40 20.30 -32.81
CA ARG A 587 12.41 21.09 -31.57
C ARG A 587 13.38 20.47 -30.55
N PRO A 588 14.69 20.57 -30.79
CA PRO A 588 15.70 19.92 -29.96
C PRO A 588 15.82 20.51 -28.55
N GLU A 589 15.16 21.62 -28.26
CA GLU A 589 15.08 22.29 -26.96
C GLU A 589 14.03 21.71 -25.99
N GLU A 590 13.18 20.77 -26.43
CA GLU A 590 12.10 20.19 -25.62
C GLU A 590 12.64 19.18 -24.59
N GLU A 591 13.03 19.67 -23.41
CA GLU A 591 13.67 18.89 -22.34
C GLU A 591 12.83 17.69 -21.86
N ASP A 592 11.52 17.86 -21.69
CA ASP A 592 10.65 16.77 -21.22
C ASP A 592 10.60 15.60 -22.22
N LEU A 593 10.63 15.90 -23.53
CA LEU A 593 10.68 14.89 -24.58
C LEU A 593 12.04 14.20 -24.65
N LEU A 594 13.13 14.95 -24.46
CA LEU A 594 14.48 14.39 -24.36
C LEU A 594 14.58 13.43 -23.19
N ASN A 595 14.05 13.82 -22.03
CA ASN A 595 14.04 13.00 -20.83
C ASN A 595 13.20 11.72 -21.02
N PHE A 596 12.01 11.84 -21.62
CA PHE A 596 11.21 10.67 -21.97
C PHE A 596 11.93 9.68 -22.88
N LEU A 597 12.53 10.17 -23.96
CA LEU A 597 13.29 9.33 -24.86
C LEU A 597 14.44 8.65 -24.11
N LEU A 598 15.15 9.38 -23.24
CA LEU A 598 16.27 8.86 -22.46
C LEU A 598 15.84 7.70 -21.56
N HIS A 599 14.76 7.85 -20.81
CA HIS A 599 14.22 6.80 -19.94
C HIS A 599 13.87 5.54 -20.74
N VAL A 600 13.25 5.67 -21.91
CA VAL A 600 12.88 4.50 -22.74
C VAL A 600 14.12 3.78 -23.28
N VAL A 601 15.10 4.51 -23.82
CA VAL A 601 16.28 3.90 -24.48
C VAL A 601 17.32 3.38 -23.50
N THR A 602 17.24 3.78 -22.22
CA THR A 602 18.12 3.31 -21.15
C THR A 602 17.41 2.41 -20.14
N ARG A 603 16.11 2.13 -20.32
CA ARG A 603 15.29 1.35 -19.38
C ARG A 603 15.34 1.90 -17.96
N ASP A 604 15.07 3.20 -17.83
CA ASP A 604 15.16 4.01 -16.61
C ASP A 604 16.58 4.09 -16.02
N GLY A 605 17.56 4.45 -16.85
CA GLY A 605 18.91 4.79 -16.37
C GLY A 605 19.86 3.61 -16.18
N SER A 606 19.49 2.39 -16.58
CA SER A 606 20.42 1.26 -16.51
C SER A 606 21.41 1.29 -17.66
N LEU A 607 22.68 1.52 -17.32
CA LEU A 607 23.81 1.38 -18.21
C LEU A 607 23.93 -0.06 -18.73
N GLY A 608 23.80 -1.05 -17.86
CA GLY A 608 23.87 -2.47 -18.25
C GLY A 608 22.80 -2.83 -19.29
N ALA A 609 21.57 -2.42 -19.05
CA ALA A 609 20.46 -2.66 -19.97
C ALA A 609 20.65 -1.93 -21.32
N ALA A 610 21.11 -0.68 -21.29
CA ALA A 610 21.44 0.08 -22.52
C ALA A 610 22.57 -0.61 -23.32
N GLY A 611 23.57 -1.15 -22.63
CA GLY A 611 24.65 -1.93 -23.24
C GLY A 611 24.16 -3.21 -23.91
N ASP A 612 23.27 -3.94 -23.25
CA ASP A 612 22.65 -5.15 -23.79
C ASP A 612 21.83 -4.86 -25.05
N LEU A 613 21.04 -3.77 -25.05
CA LEU A 613 20.30 -3.33 -26.24
C LEU A 613 21.23 -3.04 -27.43
N LYS A 614 22.35 -2.34 -27.19
CA LYS A 614 23.35 -2.07 -28.24
C LYS A 614 24.02 -3.33 -28.76
N ARG A 615 24.37 -4.27 -27.87
CA ARG A 615 24.96 -5.56 -28.25
C ARG A 615 23.98 -6.36 -29.11
N LEU A 616 22.74 -6.52 -28.65
CA LEU A 616 21.69 -7.22 -29.38
C LEU A 616 21.42 -6.58 -30.75
N TYR A 617 21.40 -5.25 -30.83
CA TYR A 617 21.24 -4.54 -32.10
C TYR A 617 22.36 -4.87 -33.11
N ALA A 618 23.62 -4.93 -32.64
CA ALA A 618 24.75 -5.28 -33.49
C ALA A 618 24.69 -6.75 -33.96
N GLU A 619 24.29 -7.67 -33.08
CA GLU A 619 24.13 -9.10 -33.39
C GLU A 619 22.95 -9.37 -34.34
N ALA A 620 21.87 -8.60 -34.20
CA ALA A 620 20.67 -8.70 -35.04
C ALA A 620 20.92 -8.32 -36.52
N ALA A 621 22.01 -7.61 -36.84
CA ALA A 621 22.33 -7.19 -38.21
C ALA A 621 22.46 -8.36 -39.21
N GLY A 622 22.71 -9.58 -38.73
CA GLY A 622 22.76 -10.80 -39.54
C GLY A 622 21.50 -11.66 -39.52
N ALA A 623 20.47 -11.27 -38.77
CA ALA A 623 19.23 -12.03 -38.63
C ALA A 623 18.29 -11.85 -39.84
N GLU A 624 17.46 -12.86 -40.12
CA GLU A 624 16.42 -12.78 -41.15
C GLU A 624 15.31 -11.80 -40.74
N ASP A 625 14.97 -11.80 -39.45
CA ASP A 625 14.06 -10.85 -38.81
C ASP A 625 14.72 -10.27 -37.54
N PRO A 626 15.29 -9.06 -37.63
CA PRO A 626 15.94 -8.41 -36.50
C PRO A 626 15.02 -8.10 -35.31
N ALA A 627 13.72 -7.89 -35.52
CA ALA A 627 12.79 -7.60 -34.42
C ALA A 627 12.46 -8.89 -33.64
N ASP A 628 12.20 -9.98 -34.36
CA ASP A 628 12.03 -11.32 -33.77
C ASP A 628 13.31 -11.81 -33.06
N PHE A 629 14.50 -11.39 -33.53
CA PHE A 629 15.77 -11.66 -32.84
C PHE A 629 15.80 -11.07 -31.43
N PHE A 630 15.31 -9.84 -31.22
CA PHE A 630 15.21 -9.25 -29.88
C PHE A 630 14.29 -10.09 -28.99
N GLY A 631 13.10 -10.44 -29.48
CA GLY A 631 12.12 -11.26 -28.77
C GLY A 631 12.69 -12.62 -28.32
N LYS A 632 13.45 -13.28 -29.19
CA LYS A 632 14.14 -14.55 -28.89
C LYS A 632 15.24 -14.44 -27.83
N ASN A 633 15.76 -13.24 -27.60
CA ASN A 633 16.80 -12.96 -26.60
C ASN A 633 16.23 -12.28 -25.33
N GLY A 634 14.91 -12.36 -25.11
CA GLY A 634 14.28 -11.90 -23.87
C GLY A 634 14.12 -10.37 -23.78
N VAL A 635 14.13 -9.68 -24.92
CA VAL A 635 13.92 -8.23 -25.01
C VAL A 635 12.77 -7.95 -25.98
N GLU A 636 12.01 -6.90 -25.72
CA GLU A 636 10.85 -6.51 -26.51
C GLU A 636 11.23 -6.21 -27.98
N PRO A 637 10.55 -6.80 -28.98
CA PRO A 637 10.87 -6.60 -30.41
C PRO A 637 10.90 -5.13 -30.86
N ALA A 638 10.11 -4.26 -30.21
CA ALA A 638 10.05 -2.83 -30.47
C ALA A 638 11.41 -2.13 -30.34
N TYR A 639 12.32 -2.65 -29.51
CA TYR A 639 13.65 -2.06 -29.34
C TYR A 639 14.49 -2.05 -30.61
N HIS A 640 14.28 -2.99 -31.54
CA HIS A 640 15.00 -2.95 -32.81
C HIS A 640 14.68 -1.65 -33.58
N GLU A 641 13.40 -1.28 -33.72
CA GLU A 641 13.03 -0.01 -34.38
C GLU A 641 13.54 1.20 -33.60
N ILE A 642 13.41 1.18 -32.26
CA ILE A 642 13.88 2.28 -31.40
C ILE A 642 15.37 2.51 -31.59
N CYS A 643 16.20 1.47 -31.52
CA CYS A 643 17.65 1.54 -31.74
C CYS A 643 17.98 2.02 -33.15
N THR A 644 17.26 1.55 -34.19
CA THR A 644 17.45 2.04 -35.56
C THR A 644 17.19 3.55 -35.67
N ARG A 645 16.10 4.05 -35.08
CA ARG A 645 15.75 5.48 -35.10
C ARG A 645 16.72 6.33 -34.29
N LEU A 646 17.07 5.85 -33.10
CA LEU A 646 18.04 6.50 -32.22
C LEU A 646 19.40 6.66 -32.91
N GLY A 647 19.88 5.62 -33.57
CA GLY A 647 21.13 5.64 -34.35
C GLY A 647 21.06 6.59 -35.56
N ALA A 648 19.94 6.61 -36.28
CA ALA A 648 19.74 7.53 -37.41
C ALA A 648 19.76 9.00 -36.98
N ALA A 649 19.26 9.32 -35.78
CA ALA A 649 19.23 10.66 -35.21
C ALA A 649 20.55 11.11 -34.55
N THR A 650 21.62 10.32 -34.63
CA THR A 650 22.96 10.66 -34.09
C THR A 650 23.42 12.09 -34.41
N PRO A 651 23.25 12.65 -35.63
CA PRO A 651 23.65 14.03 -35.92
C PRO A 651 22.91 15.09 -35.09
N THR A 652 21.69 14.79 -34.65
CA THR A 652 20.89 15.66 -33.77
C THR A 652 21.45 15.63 -32.35
N TRP A 653 21.70 14.43 -31.81
CA TRP A 653 22.30 14.26 -30.49
C TRP A 653 23.70 14.86 -30.41
N ALA A 654 24.54 14.65 -31.43
CA ALA A 654 25.88 15.24 -31.50
C ALA A 654 25.86 16.77 -31.50
N ARG A 655 24.86 17.38 -32.16
CA ARG A 655 24.67 18.84 -32.16
C ARG A 655 24.23 19.37 -30.79
N LEU A 656 23.32 18.66 -30.13
CA LEU A 656 22.87 19.00 -28.79
C LEU A 656 24.01 18.87 -27.76
N ALA A 657 24.75 17.76 -27.82
CA ALA A 657 25.91 17.50 -26.98
C ALA A 657 27.03 18.54 -27.17
N ALA A 658 27.22 19.06 -28.39
CA ALA A 658 28.19 20.13 -28.64
C ALA A 658 27.85 21.44 -27.91
N GLY A 659 26.58 21.63 -27.51
CA GLY A 659 26.05 22.85 -26.91
C GLY A 659 25.89 23.99 -27.93
N GLY A 660 25.38 25.13 -27.46
CA GLY A 660 25.20 26.31 -28.28
C GLY A 660 24.18 27.29 -27.70
N PRO A 661 23.98 28.46 -28.33
CA PRO A 661 22.98 29.42 -27.89
C PRO A 661 21.57 28.81 -27.90
N GLY A 662 20.91 28.79 -26.74
CA GLY A 662 19.55 28.26 -26.58
C GLY A 662 19.45 26.78 -26.21
N ILE A 663 20.57 26.07 -26.05
CA ILE A 663 20.62 24.70 -25.52
C ILE A 663 20.93 24.79 -24.02
N SER A 664 20.06 24.24 -23.19
CA SER A 664 20.28 24.15 -21.74
C SER A 664 21.37 23.13 -21.40
N ARG A 665 21.88 23.17 -20.16
CA ARG A 665 22.89 22.22 -19.70
C ARG A 665 22.28 20.82 -19.60
N GLU A 666 21.04 20.74 -19.16
CA GLU A 666 20.24 19.53 -19.00
C GLU A 666 19.99 18.85 -20.34
N ALA A 667 19.62 19.62 -21.38
CA ALA A 667 19.48 19.09 -22.74
C ALA A 667 20.82 18.61 -23.31
N GLN A 668 21.91 19.32 -23.03
CA GLN A 668 23.26 18.93 -23.43
C GLN A 668 23.68 17.60 -22.78
N GLN A 669 23.48 17.46 -21.46
CA GLN A 669 23.77 16.24 -20.70
C GLN A 669 22.91 15.07 -21.18
N THR A 670 21.60 15.28 -21.36
CA THR A 670 20.70 14.26 -21.93
C THR A 670 21.19 13.76 -23.28
N ALA A 671 21.72 14.66 -24.13
CA ALA A 671 22.30 14.27 -25.41
C ALA A 671 23.57 13.42 -25.28
N PHE A 672 24.38 13.56 -24.22
CA PHE A 672 25.49 12.64 -23.95
C PHE A 672 24.96 11.22 -23.73
N HIS A 673 23.95 11.07 -22.90
CA HIS A 673 23.35 9.77 -22.58
C HIS A 673 22.63 9.15 -23.79
N LEU A 674 21.95 9.96 -24.61
CA LEU A 674 21.35 9.51 -25.88
C LEU A 674 22.42 9.04 -26.88
N LEU A 675 23.55 9.74 -26.99
CA LEU A 675 24.69 9.28 -27.79
C LEU A 675 25.29 7.97 -27.24
N ALA A 676 25.32 7.81 -25.92
CA ALA A 676 25.81 6.58 -25.28
C ALA A 676 24.91 5.39 -25.59
N ALA A 677 23.59 5.59 -25.55
CA ALA A 677 22.60 4.56 -25.89
C ALA A 677 22.48 4.31 -27.41
N ALA A 678 22.80 5.29 -28.25
CA ALA A 678 22.71 5.16 -29.70
C ALA A 678 23.68 4.08 -30.25
N PRO A 679 23.21 3.21 -31.16
CA PRO A 679 24.08 2.22 -31.79
C PRO A 679 24.96 2.84 -32.88
N GLY A 680 26.14 2.24 -33.09
CA GLY A 680 27.03 2.55 -34.21
C GLY A 680 28.21 3.48 -33.89
N GLU A 681 29.21 3.43 -34.76
CA GLU A 681 30.50 4.11 -34.55
C GLU A 681 30.37 5.64 -34.55
N ALA A 682 29.41 6.20 -35.29
CA ALA A 682 29.22 7.64 -35.35
C ALA A 682 28.85 8.25 -33.99
N ALA A 683 28.03 7.55 -33.19
CA ALA A 683 27.64 8.00 -31.87
C ALA A 683 28.80 7.87 -30.87
N ALA A 684 29.53 6.76 -30.93
CA ALA A 684 30.74 6.54 -30.13
C ALA A 684 31.82 7.58 -30.43
N ALA A 685 32.05 7.90 -31.70
CA ALA A 685 32.98 8.95 -32.12
C ALA A 685 32.56 10.34 -31.61
N ALA A 686 31.27 10.69 -31.67
CA ALA A 686 30.78 11.96 -31.15
C ALA A 686 30.99 12.11 -29.63
N LEU A 687 30.83 11.04 -28.85
CA LEU A 687 31.17 11.05 -27.42
C LEU A 687 32.67 11.23 -27.17
N ARG A 688 33.51 10.52 -27.92
CA ARG A 688 34.97 10.65 -27.82
C ARG A 688 35.43 12.06 -28.16
N ASP A 689 34.89 12.65 -29.23
CA ASP A 689 35.15 14.04 -29.62
C ASP A 689 34.72 15.02 -28.52
N ARG A 690 33.57 14.76 -27.86
CA ARG A 690 33.10 15.60 -26.75
C ARG A 690 34.01 15.50 -25.54
N LEU A 691 34.38 14.29 -25.10
CA LEU A 691 35.31 14.12 -23.98
C LEU A 691 36.64 14.81 -24.28
N ALA A 692 37.18 14.65 -25.49
CA ALA A 692 38.43 15.31 -25.89
C ALA A 692 38.33 16.85 -25.88
N ALA A 693 37.18 17.40 -26.28
CA ALA A 693 36.92 18.84 -26.24
C ALA A 693 36.81 19.37 -24.80
N GLU A 694 36.09 18.67 -23.91
CA GLU A 694 35.93 19.06 -22.50
C GLU A 694 37.20 18.87 -21.67
N ALA A 695 38.04 17.89 -22.03
CA ALA A 695 39.29 17.62 -21.35
C ALA A 695 40.42 18.59 -21.74
N ALA A 696 40.24 19.41 -22.78
CA ALA A 696 41.27 20.29 -23.30
C ALA A 696 41.61 21.43 -22.29
N PRO A 697 42.90 21.71 -22.02
CA PRO A 697 43.34 22.67 -21.00
C PRO A 697 43.18 24.15 -21.38
N GLU A 698 42.15 24.53 -22.11
CA GLU A 698 41.95 25.90 -22.60
C GLU A 698 41.44 26.86 -21.50
N GLY A 699 42.28 27.17 -20.51
CA GLY A 699 42.18 28.37 -19.66
C GLY A 699 40.92 28.58 -18.82
N GLY A 700 39.98 27.62 -18.82
CA GLY A 700 38.76 27.58 -18.01
C GLY A 700 38.82 26.49 -16.94
N GLU A 701 37.90 26.58 -15.98
CA GLU A 701 37.66 25.53 -14.98
C GLU A 701 37.03 24.32 -15.67
N ARG A 702 37.53 23.11 -15.40
CA ARG A 702 36.99 21.87 -15.96
C ARG A 702 35.59 21.65 -15.41
N ASP A 703 34.60 21.41 -16.27
CA ASP A 703 33.26 21.03 -15.82
C ASP A 703 33.30 19.57 -15.33
N ARG A 704 33.49 19.41 -14.02
CA ARG A 704 33.59 18.14 -13.32
C ARG A 704 32.38 17.24 -13.58
N GLU A 705 31.17 17.78 -13.64
CA GLU A 705 29.95 16.99 -13.80
C GLU A 705 29.82 16.48 -15.24
N ASN A 706 30.02 17.34 -16.24
CA ASN A 706 29.99 16.91 -17.65
C ASN A 706 31.09 15.88 -17.97
N LEU A 707 32.29 16.05 -17.41
CA LEU A 707 33.37 15.08 -17.58
C LEU A 707 33.03 13.73 -16.92
N GLY A 708 32.40 13.75 -15.73
CA GLY A 708 31.90 12.55 -15.07
C GLY A 708 30.88 11.79 -15.91
N ASP A 709 29.86 12.48 -16.43
CA ASP A 709 28.83 11.88 -17.31
C ASP A 709 29.45 11.30 -18.59
N LEU A 710 30.35 12.05 -19.25
CA LEU A 710 30.99 11.60 -20.48
C LEU A 710 31.88 10.37 -20.27
N LEU A 711 32.60 10.31 -19.14
CA LEU A 711 33.36 9.11 -18.78
C LEU A 711 32.43 7.91 -18.65
N LEU A 712 31.37 8.01 -17.84
CA LEU A 712 30.43 6.90 -17.64
C LEU A 712 29.73 6.49 -18.95
N CYS A 713 29.33 7.45 -19.78
CA CYS A 713 28.73 7.23 -21.11
C CYS A 713 29.64 6.41 -22.03
N LEU A 714 30.97 6.63 -21.98
CA LEU A 714 31.93 5.88 -22.78
C LEU A 714 32.04 4.40 -22.37
N GLY A 715 31.49 4.01 -21.22
CA GLY A 715 31.30 2.61 -20.85
C GLY A 715 30.52 1.81 -21.89
N LEU A 716 29.65 2.47 -22.67
CA LEU A 716 28.87 1.89 -23.77
C LEU A 716 29.54 2.00 -25.15
N ALA A 717 30.79 2.47 -25.20
CA ALA A 717 31.54 2.70 -26.43
C ALA A 717 32.93 2.04 -26.37
N PRO A 718 33.02 0.70 -26.25
CA PRO A 718 34.30 0.02 -26.11
C PRO A 718 35.16 0.16 -27.38
N GLY A 719 36.47 0.29 -27.20
CA GLY A 719 37.42 0.39 -28.30
C GLY A 719 38.79 0.94 -27.86
N ASP A 720 39.81 0.72 -28.68
CA ASP A 720 41.18 1.20 -28.39
C ASP A 720 41.24 2.73 -28.27
N GLU A 721 40.44 3.45 -29.09
CA GLU A 721 40.36 4.92 -29.05
C GLU A 721 39.72 5.41 -27.73
N THR A 722 38.67 4.75 -27.27
CA THR A 722 38.04 5.06 -25.97
C THR A 722 39.02 4.83 -24.83
N ARG A 723 39.74 3.69 -24.85
CA ARG A 723 40.78 3.41 -23.84
C ARG A 723 41.84 4.51 -23.81
N ALA A 724 42.35 4.93 -24.96
CA ALA A 724 43.36 5.99 -25.02
C ALA A 724 42.88 7.34 -24.43
N LEU A 725 41.57 7.63 -24.47
CA LEU A 725 40.99 8.85 -23.90
C LEU A 725 40.68 8.73 -22.41
N VAL A 726 40.30 7.55 -21.92
CA VAL A 726 39.95 7.32 -20.51
C VAL A 726 41.21 7.12 -19.65
N GLU A 727 42.26 6.50 -20.19
CA GLU A 727 43.49 6.16 -19.43
C GLU A 727 44.08 7.35 -18.63
N PRO A 728 44.20 8.57 -19.17
CA PRO A 728 44.75 9.70 -18.42
C PRO A 728 43.94 10.08 -17.17
N PHE A 729 42.64 9.80 -17.14
CA PHE A 729 41.77 10.13 -16.02
C PHE A 729 41.92 9.16 -14.85
N LEU A 730 42.51 7.97 -15.03
CA LEU A 730 42.78 7.05 -13.92
C LEU A 730 43.74 7.63 -12.86
N GLY A 731 44.48 8.69 -13.21
CA GLY A 731 45.34 9.43 -12.30
C GLY A 731 44.93 10.89 -12.14
N ASP A 732 43.65 11.23 -12.38
CA ASP A 732 43.14 12.59 -12.24
C ASP A 732 43.27 13.09 -10.79
N GLU A 733 43.45 14.40 -10.62
CA GLU A 733 43.50 15.01 -9.28
C GLU A 733 42.10 15.08 -8.64
N ASP A 734 41.03 15.04 -9.45
CA ASP A 734 39.66 14.96 -8.97
C ASP A 734 39.25 13.49 -8.69
N PRO A 735 38.96 13.12 -7.43
CA PRO A 735 38.62 11.75 -7.06
C PRO A 735 37.38 11.21 -7.79
N LEU A 736 36.39 12.06 -8.09
CA LEU A 736 35.18 11.64 -8.80
C LEU A 736 35.49 11.29 -10.25
N LEU A 737 36.30 12.10 -10.94
CA LEU A 737 36.70 11.83 -12.32
C LEU A 737 37.57 10.57 -12.42
N ALA A 738 38.51 10.39 -11.49
CA ALA A 738 39.31 9.17 -11.41
C ALA A 738 38.44 7.93 -11.18
N PHE A 739 37.44 8.04 -10.31
CA PHE A 739 36.49 6.96 -10.04
C PHE A 739 35.60 6.63 -11.25
N CYS A 740 34.99 7.63 -11.90
CA CYS A 740 34.21 7.42 -13.12
C CYS A 740 35.06 6.81 -14.25
N ALA A 741 36.32 7.23 -14.37
CA ALA A 741 37.27 6.63 -15.31
C ALA A 741 37.60 5.17 -14.95
N ALA A 742 37.74 4.83 -13.67
CA ALA A 742 38.01 3.47 -13.22
C ALA A 742 36.84 2.52 -13.53
N LEU A 743 35.60 2.95 -13.26
CA LEU A 743 34.39 2.20 -13.64
C LEU A 743 34.34 1.95 -15.15
N THR A 744 34.53 3.02 -15.92
CA THR A 744 34.53 2.99 -17.38
C THR A 744 35.62 2.08 -17.94
N TRP A 745 36.83 2.17 -17.40
CA TRP A 745 38.00 1.39 -17.82
C TRP A 745 37.75 -0.11 -17.73
N VAL A 746 37.15 -0.57 -16.63
CA VAL A 746 36.81 -1.98 -16.46
C VAL A 746 35.70 -2.40 -17.42
N ARG A 747 34.62 -1.60 -17.53
CA ARG A 747 33.47 -1.88 -18.42
C ARG A 747 33.88 -2.03 -19.89
N ILE A 748 34.88 -1.27 -20.36
CA ILE A 748 35.41 -1.38 -21.74
C ILE A 748 36.53 -2.41 -21.91
N GLY A 749 36.79 -3.25 -20.91
CA GLY A 749 37.79 -4.33 -20.95
C GLY A 749 39.24 -3.84 -20.92
N GLY A 750 39.52 -2.74 -20.23
CA GLY A 750 40.85 -2.12 -20.16
C GLY A 750 41.88 -2.90 -19.34
N ASN A 751 43.11 -2.96 -19.86
CA ASN A 751 44.27 -3.56 -19.21
C ASN A 751 45.51 -2.63 -19.36
N PRO A 752 46.39 -2.54 -18.36
CA PRO A 752 46.37 -3.28 -17.09
C PRO A 752 45.53 -2.57 -16.01
N LEU A 753 44.87 -3.37 -15.17
CA LEU A 753 44.02 -2.95 -14.06
C LEU A 753 44.67 -2.28 -12.81
N PRO A 754 46.01 -2.23 -12.57
CA PRO A 754 46.59 -1.72 -11.33
C PRO A 754 46.26 -0.26 -10.95
N ASN A 755 45.84 0.57 -11.90
CA ASN A 755 45.45 1.95 -11.63
C ASN A 755 43.94 2.09 -11.34
N ALA A 756 43.10 1.20 -11.89
CA ALA A 756 41.65 1.24 -11.70
C ALA A 756 41.21 0.49 -10.43
N LEU A 757 41.82 -0.65 -10.14
CA LEU A 757 41.44 -1.49 -8.98
C LEU A 757 41.52 -0.77 -7.64
N PRO A 758 42.59 -0.02 -7.30
CA PRO A 758 42.65 0.67 -6.00
C PRO A 758 41.56 1.72 -5.84
N LEU A 759 41.16 2.39 -6.93
CA LEU A 759 40.09 3.38 -6.92
C LEU A 759 38.73 2.74 -6.66
N LEU A 760 38.45 1.62 -7.34
CA LEU A 760 37.20 0.87 -7.17
C LEU A 760 37.11 0.26 -5.77
N THR A 761 38.17 -0.42 -5.29
CA THR A 761 38.12 -1.05 -3.97
C THR A 761 38.05 -0.03 -2.84
N SER A 762 38.72 1.13 -2.97
CA SER A 762 38.59 2.22 -1.99
C SER A 762 37.15 2.74 -1.91
N ALA A 763 36.49 2.93 -3.05
CA ALA A 763 35.13 3.47 -3.11
C ALA A 763 34.06 2.55 -2.47
N VAL A 764 34.36 1.27 -2.28
CA VAL A 764 33.48 0.34 -1.53
C VAL A 764 33.36 0.72 -0.06
N GLY A 765 34.47 1.18 0.56
CA GLY A 765 34.53 1.51 1.99
C GLY A 765 34.60 3.00 2.32
N ASP A 766 35.13 3.81 1.41
CA ASP A 766 35.33 5.25 1.59
C ASP A 766 34.94 6.00 0.31
N THR A 767 33.81 6.71 0.38
CA THR A 767 33.30 7.53 -0.72
C THR A 767 33.70 9.01 -0.59
N THR A 768 34.66 9.34 0.28
CA THR A 768 35.12 10.72 0.49
C THR A 768 35.63 11.32 -0.83
N GLY A 769 35.06 12.46 -1.23
CA GLY A 769 35.42 13.15 -2.48
C GLY A 769 34.65 12.68 -3.72
N LEU A 770 33.74 11.70 -3.57
CA LEU A 770 32.82 11.25 -4.64
C LEU A 770 31.47 11.98 -4.61
N ASP A 771 31.41 13.14 -3.93
CA ASP A 771 30.21 13.98 -3.86
C ASP A 771 29.76 14.36 -5.27
N GLY A 772 28.48 14.14 -5.57
CA GLY A 772 27.88 14.35 -6.89
C GLY A 772 27.78 13.09 -7.74
N TYR A 773 28.39 11.95 -7.36
CA TYR A 773 28.33 10.71 -8.15
C TYR A 773 26.88 10.28 -8.46
N GLY A 774 26.02 10.24 -7.44
CA GLY A 774 24.62 9.84 -7.60
C GLY A 774 23.74 10.82 -8.39
N ALA A 775 24.28 11.95 -8.86
CA ALA A 775 23.58 12.86 -9.77
C ALA A 775 23.80 12.47 -11.24
N HIS A 776 24.75 11.59 -11.56
CA HIS A 776 24.99 11.10 -12.91
C HIS A 776 23.91 10.09 -13.33
N TRP A 777 23.45 10.17 -14.57
CA TRP A 777 22.35 9.33 -15.07
C TRP A 777 22.66 7.82 -15.01
N PHE A 778 23.91 7.45 -15.32
CA PHE A 778 24.37 6.06 -15.32
C PHE A 778 25.06 5.64 -14.01
N ALA A 779 24.84 6.38 -12.92
CA ALA A 779 25.12 5.90 -11.57
C ALA A 779 23.94 5.02 -11.12
N GLU A 780 24.05 3.70 -11.29
CA GLU A 780 22.96 2.75 -11.04
C GLU A 780 22.64 2.56 -9.55
N GLY A 781 23.48 3.12 -8.67
CA GLY A 781 23.27 3.20 -7.23
C GLY A 781 24.21 4.19 -6.54
N SER A 782 24.74 3.80 -5.39
CA SER A 782 25.82 4.56 -4.75
C SER A 782 27.16 4.25 -5.43
N ALA A 783 28.15 5.12 -5.26
CA ALA A 783 29.51 4.85 -5.75
C ALA A 783 30.03 3.48 -5.28
N SER A 784 29.73 3.10 -4.04
CA SER A 784 30.09 1.78 -3.50
C SER A 784 29.35 0.64 -4.20
N ALA A 785 28.07 0.80 -4.53
CA ALA A 785 27.29 -0.23 -5.21
C ALA A 785 27.81 -0.48 -6.63
N ASP A 786 28.06 0.59 -7.40
CA ASP A 786 28.56 0.49 -8.77
C ASP A 786 30.00 -0.04 -8.83
N ALA A 787 30.84 0.32 -7.84
CA ALA A 787 32.17 -0.26 -7.72
C ALA A 787 32.11 -1.77 -7.50
N LEU A 788 31.19 -2.24 -6.65
CA LEU A 788 30.98 -3.67 -6.39
C LEU A 788 30.47 -4.42 -7.63
N ASP A 789 29.49 -3.84 -8.33
CA ASP A 789 28.96 -4.41 -9.56
C ASP A 789 30.08 -4.59 -10.60
N VAL A 790 30.86 -3.55 -10.87
CA VAL A 790 31.97 -3.59 -11.84
C VAL A 790 33.08 -4.55 -11.42
N LEU A 791 33.41 -4.63 -10.13
CA LEU A 791 34.40 -5.58 -9.62
C LEU A 791 33.93 -7.04 -9.77
N SER A 792 32.62 -7.30 -9.64
CA SER A 792 32.06 -8.65 -9.81
C SER A 792 32.14 -9.16 -11.26
N GLN A 793 32.15 -8.25 -12.22
CA GLN A 793 32.24 -8.54 -13.66
C GLN A 793 33.68 -8.80 -14.15
N LEU A 794 34.70 -8.65 -13.28
CA LEU A 794 36.10 -8.89 -13.65
C LEU A 794 36.36 -10.38 -13.92
N PRO A 795 37.17 -10.73 -14.95
CA PRO A 795 37.61 -12.10 -15.15
C PRO A 795 38.25 -12.68 -13.87
N PRO A 796 38.07 -13.99 -13.59
CA PRO A 796 38.58 -14.63 -12.37
C PRO A 796 40.06 -14.39 -12.08
N GLU A 797 40.89 -14.31 -13.12
CA GLU A 797 42.33 -14.02 -13.02
C GLU A 797 42.67 -12.61 -12.50
N HIS A 798 41.71 -11.69 -12.57
CA HIS A 798 41.85 -10.29 -12.18
C HIS A 798 41.11 -9.96 -10.88
N SER A 799 39.96 -10.59 -10.64
CA SER A 799 39.20 -10.47 -9.39
C SER A 799 39.92 -11.09 -8.19
N GLN A 800 40.81 -12.07 -8.40
CA GLN A 800 41.66 -12.62 -7.33
C GLN A 800 42.49 -11.58 -6.57
N GLY A 801 42.87 -10.47 -7.23
CA GLY A 801 43.69 -9.41 -6.63
C GLY A 801 42.94 -8.52 -5.64
N CYS A 802 41.60 -8.48 -5.67
CA CYS A 802 40.77 -7.66 -4.79
C CYS A 802 40.00 -8.45 -3.72
N LEU A 803 39.98 -9.79 -3.79
CA LEU A 803 39.25 -10.65 -2.86
C LEU A 803 39.63 -10.43 -1.38
N ASP A 804 40.91 -10.25 -1.06
CA ASP A 804 41.36 -10.01 0.32
C ASP A 804 40.82 -8.69 0.89
N GLU A 805 40.83 -7.65 0.07
CA GLU A 805 40.39 -6.32 0.46
C GLU A 805 38.85 -6.26 0.57
N MET A 806 38.13 -6.88 -0.38
CA MET A 806 36.67 -7.00 -0.33
C MET A 806 36.19 -7.85 0.85
N CYS A 807 36.87 -8.96 1.19
CA CYS A 807 36.55 -9.74 2.39
C CYS A 807 36.79 -8.93 3.66
N ALA A 808 37.88 -8.15 3.73
CA ALA A 808 38.16 -7.30 4.89
C ALA A 808 37.13 -6.16 5.06
N LEU A 809 36.57 -5.65 3.96
CA LEU A 809 35.51 -4.64 4.00
C LEU A 809 34.17 -5.20 4.53
N LEU A 810 33.90 -6.50 4.33
CA LEU A 810 32.66 -7.14 4.79
C LEU A 810 32.56 -7.17 6.33
N ASP A 811 33.68 -7.29 7.02
CA ASP A 811 33.74 -7.26 8.49
C ASP A 811 33.29 -5.90 9.08
N GLY A 812 33.36 -4.81 8.31
CA GLY A 812 32.96 -3.45 8.73
C GLY A 812 31.72 -2.91 8.03
N ALA A 813 31.10 -3.68 7.14
CA ALA A 813 29.94 -3.24 6.35
C ALA A 813 28.68 -3.13 7.22
N ASN A 814 27.84 -2.14 6.94
CA ASN A 814 26.53 -2.00 7.58
C ASN A 814 25.49 -2.95 6.94
N SER A 815 24.28 -2.98 7.50
CA SER A 815 23.19 -3.86 7.04
C SER A 815 22.70 -3.62 5.62
N PHE A 816 23.02 -2.48 5.01
CA PHE A 816 22.64 -2.14 3.63
C PHE A 816 23.75 -2.48 2.62
N THR A 817 25.03 -2.33 2.99
CA THR A 817 26.17 -2.62 2.10
C THR A 817 26.57 -4.10 2.13
N ALA A 818 26.39 -4.77 3.28
CA ALA A 818 26.82 -6.16 3.45
C ALA A 818 26.16 -7.16 2.46
N PRO A 819 24.85 -7.09 2.14
CA PRO A 819 24.24 -7.99 1.17
C PRO A 819 24.84 -7.87 -0.24
N SER A 820 25.03 -6.64 -0.74
CA SER A 820 25.58 -6.40 -2.08
C SER A 820 27.05 -6.80 -2.18
N LEU A 821 27.84 -6.55 -1.14
CA LEU A 821 29.24 -6.98 -1.05
C LEU A 821 29.35 -8.51 -0.96
N ALA A 822 28.51 -9.16 -0.17
CA ALA A 822 28.46 -10.62 -0.08
C ALA A 822 28.04 -11.25 -1.43
N ARG A 823 27.04 -10.68 -2.12
CA ARG A 823 26.64 -11.10 -3.46
C ARG A 823 27.80 -11.01 -4.44
N SER A 824 28.47 -9.86 -4.51
CA SER A 824 29.60 -9.65 -5.42
C SER A 824 30.76 -10.60 -5.15
N LEU A 825 31.10 -10.83 -3.88
CA LEU A 825 32.12 -11.79 -3.48
C LEU A 825 31.76 -13.23 -3.89
N LEU A 826 30.48 -13.60 -3.77
CA LEU A 826 29.98 -14.91 -4.18
C LEU A 826 29.98 -15.07 -5.70
N ASP A 827 29.53 -14.06 -6.45
CA ASP A 827 29.54 -14.05 -7.92
C ASP A 827 30.97 -14.21 -8.47
N ILE A 828 31.99 -13.64 -7.79
CA ILE A 828 33.41 -13.82 -8.16
C ILE A 828 33.88 -15.27 -7.98
N VAL A 829 33.50 -15.94 -6.89
CA VAL A 829 34.01 -17.30 -6.57
C VAL A 829 33.08 -18.43 -7.04
N PHE A 830 31.87 -18.10 -7.49
CA PHE A 830 30.88 -18.98 -8.12
C PHE A 830 30.37 -18.40 -9.47
N PRO A 831 31.27 -18.13 -10.45
CA PRO A 831 30.90 -17.37 -11.66
C PRO A 831 30.02 -18.13 -12.66
N GLU A 832 30.04 -19.47 -12.65
CA GLU A 832 29.33 -20.31 -13.65
C GLU A 832 28.22 -21.16 -13.02
N GLU A 833 28.39 -21.65 -11.79
CA GLU A 833 27.43 -22.52 -11.11
C GLU A 833 27.39 -22.24 -9.60
N ALA A 834 26.18 -22.24 -9.03
CA ALA A 834 25.94 -22.17 -7.59
C ALA A 834 26.54 -23.38 -6.85
N TYR A 835 26.75 -23.24 -5.54
CA TYR A 835 27.33 -24.31 -4.71
C TYR A 835 26.49 -25.60 -4.79
N GLN A 836 27.14 -26.73 -5.07
CA GLN A 836 26.50 -28.05 -5.06
C GLN A 836 26.72 -28.69 -3.69
N ASP A 837 25.64 -29.11 -3.03
CA ASP A 837 25.70 -29.69 -1.69
C ASP A 837 26.63 -30.92 -1.65
N GLY A 838 27.62 -30.87 -0.74
CA GLY A 838 28.66 -31.89 -0.61
C GLY A 838 29.85 -31.78 -1.57
N ALA A 839 29.91 -30.75 -2.43
CA ALA A 839 31.09 -30.47 -3.24
C ALA A 839 32.19 -29.79 -2.41
N PRO A 840 33.49 -30.12 -2.62
CA PRO A 840 34.58 -29.47 -1.92
C PRO A 840 34.77 -28.02 -2.41
N LEU A 841 34.85 -27.07 -1.47
CA LEU A 841 35.14 -25.66 -1.78
C LEU A 841 36.61 -25.45 -2.14
N THR A 842 36.87 -24.61 -3.13
CA THR A 842 38.23 -24.10 -3.41
C THR A 842 38.73 -23.22 -2.26
N ALA A 843 40.03 -22.90 -2.23
CA ALA A 843 40.60 -22.03 -1.20
C ALA A 843 39.93 -20.64 -1.16
N ASP A 844 39.61 -20.09 -2.33
CA ASP A 844 38.95 -18.79 -2.46
C ASP A 844 37.47 -18.83 -2.07
N GLN A 845 36.74 -19.86 -2.51
CA GLN A 845 35.35 -20.08 -2.09
C GLN A 845 35.25 -20.27 -0.58
N ARG A 846 36.16 -21.06 0.00
CA ARG A 846 36.24 -21.27 1.44
C ARG A 846 36.48 -19.96 2.19
N ARG A 847 37.40 -19.13 1.70
CA ARG A 847 37.71 -17.82 2.28
C ARG A 847 36.49 -16.90 2.27
N VAL A 848 35.81 -16.78 1.14
CA VAL A 848 34.60 -15.93 1.00
C VAL A 848 33.46 -16.44 1.89
N VAL A 849 33.16 -17.75 1.86
CA VAL A 849 32.11 -18.36 2.69
C VAL A 849 32.37 -18.11 4.18
N LEU A 850 33.64 -18.20 4.62
CA LEU A 850 34.01 -17.89 6.01
C LEU A 850 33.84 -16.41 6.37
N ALA A 851 34.21 -15.50 5.48
CA ALA A 851 34.00 -14.06 5.69
C ALA A 851 32.50 -13.72 5.81
N VAL A 852 31.68 -14.27 4.91
CA VAL A 852 30.21 -14.14 4.95
C VAL A 852 29.63 -14.72 6.24
N ALA A 853 30.14 -15.87 6.70
CA ALA A 853 29.68 -16.51 7.93
C ALA A 853 30.15 -15.81 9.22
N ALA A 854 31.26 -15.07 9.18
CA ALA A 854 31.71 -14.23 10.27
C ALA A 854 30.73 -13.06 10.47
N HIS A 855 30.40 -12.35 9.39
CA HIS A 855 29.45 -11.25 9.39
C HIS A 855 28.02 -11.66 9.83
N ALA A 856 27.52 -12.79 9.34
CA ALA A 856 26.18 -13.31 9.71
C ALA A 856 26.04 -13.71 11.20
N GLY A 857 27.14 -13.77 11.96
CA GLY A 857 27.17 -14.19 13.36
C GLY A 857 26.75 -13.15 14.39
N ASP A 858 26.70 -11.86 14.03
CA ASP A 858 26.48 -10.75 14.98
C ASP A 858 24.99 -10.43 15.26
N GLY A 859 24.10 -11.39 14.97
CA GLY A 859 22.70 -11.41 15.45
C GLY A 859 21.79 -10.26 15.01
N SER A 860 22.30 -9.29 14.24
CA SER A 860 21.58 -8.06 13.88
C SER A 860 21.46 -7.82 12.37
N VAL A 861 22.03 -8.67 11.51
CA VAL A 861 22.04 -8.47 10.05
C VAL A 861 21.77 -9.77 9.29
N ILE A 862 20.60 -10.36 9.51
CA ILE A 862 20.00 -11.22 8.48
C ILE A 862 18.68 -10.55 8.09
N ASN A 863 18.77 -9.52 7.26
CA ASN A 863 17.62 -9.03 6.52
C ASN A 863 17.24 -10.06 5.44
N VAL A 864 16.00 -10.02 4.95
CA VAL A 864 15.47 -10.86 3.87
C VAL A 864 16.44 -10.94 2.69
N ASP A 865 17.04 -9.80 2.32
CA ASP A 865 17.96 -9.66 1.19
C ASP A 865 19.23 -10.53 1.33
N PHE A 866 19.82 -10.64 2.53
CA PHE A 866 21.02 -11.44 2.75
C PHE A 866 20.73 -12.95 2.66
N ASN A 867 19.55 -13.37 3.13
CA ASN A 867 19.10 -14.76 2.97
C ASN A 867 18.84 -15.11 1.51
N GLU A 868 18.33 -14.17 0.72
CA GLU A 868 18.12 -14.36 -0.72
C GLU A 868 19.44 -14.54 -1.46
N VAL A 869 20.47 -13.75 -1.16
CA VAL A 869 21.81 -13.89 -1.73
C VAL A 869 22.39 -15.29 -1.47
N LEU A 870 22.26 -15.80 -0.24
CA LEU A 870 22.71 -17.15 0.10
C LEU A 870 21.91 -18.23 -0.62
N ARG A 871 20.58 -18.10 -0.70
CA ARG A 871 19.71 -19.06 -1.41
C ARG A 871 20.00 -19.09 -2.91
N TYR A 872 20.23 -17.94 -3.52
CA TYR A 872 20.58 -17.84 -4.94
C TYR A 872 21.85 -18.63 -5.27
N ASN A 873 22.81 -18.63 -4.33
CA ASN A 873 24.06 -19.37 -4.44
C ASN A 873 23.99 -20.80 -3.85
N ASN A 874 22.79 -21.28 -3.48
CA ASN A 874 22.55 -22.59 -2.86
C ASN A 874 23.39 -22.84 -1.59
N LEU A 875 23.63 -21.78 -0.81
CA LEU A 875 24.33 -21.81 0.47
C LEU A 875 23.33 -21.80 1.66
N PRO A 876 23.69 -22.39 2.81
CA PRO A 876 22.87 -22.37 4.02
C PRO A 876 22.62 -20.95 4.56
N CYS A 877 21.40 -20.68 5.02
CA CYS A 877 21.00 -19.36 5.54
C CYS A 877 21.35 -19.10 7.02
N THR A 878 22.20 -19.93 7.65
CA THR A 878 22.58 -19.75 9.05
C THR A 878 24.09 -19.70 9.18
N ALA A 879 24.61 -18.78 9.99
CA ALA A 879 26.04 -18.64 10.23
C ALA A 879 26.70 -19.95 10.72
N GLU A 880 26.00 -20.73 11.54
CA GLU A 880 26.49 -22.04 12.02
C GLU A 880 26.70 -23.03 10.87
N LEU A 881 25.72 -23.20 9.98
CA LEU A 881 25.82 -24.09 8.83
C LEU A 881 26.85 -23.60 7.79
N LEU A 882 26.97 -22.29 7.57
CA LEU A 882 27.99 -21.73 6.67
C LEU A 882 29.40 -21.99 7.18
N ARG A 883 29.66 -21.87 8.48
CA ARG A 883 30.97 -22.19 9.07
C ARG A 883 31.32 -23.66 8.97
N ALA A 884 30.31 -24.54 8.98
CA ALA A 884 30.50 -25.98 8.88
C ALA A 884 30.83 -26.46 7.45
N LEU A 885 30.46 -25.71 6.40
CA LEU A 885 30.73 -26.09 5.00
C LEU A 885 32.23 -26.24 4.69
N PRO A 886 33.11 -25.29 5.04
CA PRO A 886 34.56 -25.44 4.95
C PRO A 886 35.16 -26.67 5.64
N GLU A 887 34.50 -27.22 6.67
CA GLU A 887 35.03 -28.31 7.50
C GLU A 887 34.67 -29.70 6.96
N GLN A 888 33.82 -29.77 5.93
CA GLN A 888 33.47 -31.01 5.23
C GLN A 888 34.54 -31.30 4.16
N GLU A 889 35.55 -32.11 4.51
CA GLU A 889 36.51 -32.73 3.57
C GLU A 889 36.10 -34.16 3.18
#